data_AF-A0A5J4DXT6-F1
#
_entry.id   AF-A0A5J4DXT6-F1
#
_cell.length_a   1.000
_cell.length_b   1.000
_cell.length_c   1.000
_cell.angle_alpha   90.00
_cell.angle_beta   90.00
_cell.angle_gamma   90.00
#
_symmetry.space_group_name_H-M   'P 1'
#
loop_
_entity.id
_entity.type
_entity.pdbx_description
1 polymer ?
#
loop_
_entity_poly.entity_id
_entity_poly.type
_entity_poly.pdbx_seq_one_letter_code
_entity_poly.pdbx_strand_id
1 'polypeptide(L)'
;MSTGRNLRTFPKMVKWFTPLLLVRAAFRDIVAHLFGQYADQRVTQHLSDPIPEDPDQQKQFAKRYDYSSEAIGEDPFWVDYAADLGDGFDPTYAVAYMLAAGNLNDTTDPDTGRIQGIRDLPDGNELRHGRIMIMGGDQVYPWPSREEYESRLCTPYKLAMPELPADPATGQTPEAERDLFAIPGNHDWYDGLASFDDLFCGARSGQSGRQSKRIGGLQTRQHRSYFAIKLPHDWWIWGADIQLNKYLDNGQLEYFRTVSKQMGPQDKFILCAAQPSWIYFGTAQEKYARENLRNLIDIPLQRGAKLCAILSGDTHHYSRYNESEKLGNFNLITSGGGGAYTHGTHQLKPEINFKWVGEGVSFKLNKLLKPGKASADGEPTSRQTKKPACYPSKPASRRLAWGNTAFAFRNKMFCFAIGLIYWMLTWTFSELNTADAVIRIQIPETFEITRGVDLKSFPLAFDALEDTEEPEPVEFFIERTKDFQNWTLVMGRVFVEELNAPGGMLSNFFPAVLNLVKYGIQLLMIGLGHSPGASVFLLGTWYVFFAIADTKRVDAGRVWNKRVLGTVHFLTHLFWMWVLYCSLIYINHSYLKDIFYELAGPDNFLLFLPKELWPDLIYPLEMIPLGGLIGGFIFGVYLFGTHLLAKIHSDWTFSAQRTTGYKNFLRMCFEPDKLTIYPIGLDYVPRRRGWRWSKNPAPGRPKVEPRSALKPHLIEGPIVIRASEVRNFPRD
;
A
#
# COMPACT_ATOMS: atom_id res chain seq x y z
N MET A 1 5.76 38.41 7.76
CA MET A 1 5.03 37.12 7.79
C MET A 1 6.01 35.98 8.05
N SER A 2 5.91 35.26 9.18
CA SER A 2 6.89 34.23 9.61
C SER A 2 6.32 32.80 9.67
N THR A 3 5.02 32.63 9.45
CA THR A 3 4.27 31.36 9.63
C THR A 3 4.59 30.28 8.59
N GLY A 4 5.09 30.64 7.40
CA GLY A 4 5.24 29.71 6.26
C GLY A 4 6.36 28.65 6.32
N ARG A 5 7.19 28.61 7.38
CA ARG A 5 8.37 27.73 7.44
C ARG A 5 8.23 26.46 8.31
N ASN A 6 7.03 26.07 8.74
CA ASN A 6 6.85 24.87 9.55
C ASN A 6 6.68 23.60 8.70
N LEU A 7 7.76 22.85 8.44
CA LEU A 7 7.73 21.58 7.69
C LEU A 7 6.72 20.54 8.24
N ARG A 8 6.27 20.66 9.50
CA ARG A 8 5.33 19.71 10.12
C ARG A 8 3.91 19.77 9.53
N THR A 9 3.56 20.81 8.76
CA THR A 9 2.24 20.96 8.11
C THR A 9 2.07 20.02 6.91
N PHE A 10 3.15 19.74 6.18
CA PHE A 10 3.12 18.89 4.99
C PHE A 10 2.68 17.45 5.29
N PRO A 11 1.96 16.79 4.36
CA PRO A 11 1.32 15.49 4.60
C PRO A 11 2.30 14.39 5.00
N LYS A 12 1.83 13.51 5.89
CA LYS A 12 2.49 12.26 6.29
C LYS A 12 1.86 11.09 5.52
N MET A 13 2.56 9.95 5.49
CA MET A 13 2.04 8.68 4.94
C MET A 13 0.58 8.45 5.30
N VAL A 14 -0.24 8.11 4.31
CA VAL A 14 -1.66 7.77 4.46
C VAL A 14 -1.80 6.71 5.54
N LYS A 15 -2.66 6.96 6.54
CA LYS A 15 -2.93 6.01 7.62
C LYS A 15 -3.96 4.97 7.16
N TRP A 16 -3.55 4.08 6.24
CA TRP A 16 -4.40 3.09 5.57
C TRP A 16 -5.40 2.37 6.49
N PHE A 17 -4.98 1.97 7.69
CA PHE A 17 -5.82 1.31 8.70
C PHE A 17 -6.60 2.26 9.63
N THR A 18 -6.92 3.49 9.21
CA THR A 18 -7.83 4.35 9.99
C THR A 18 -9.27 3.94 9.70
N PRO A 19 -10.14 3.69 10.69
CA PRO A 19 -11.51 3.19 10.45
C PRO A 19 -12.31 4.05 9.46
N LEU A 20 -12.30 5.37 9.63
CA LEU A 20 -12.96 6.32 8.71
C LEU A 20 -12.39 6.25 7.27
N LEU A 21 -11.11 5.92 7.11
CA LEU A 21 -10.50 5.75 5.80
C LEU A 21 -10.93 4.41 5.15
N LEU A 22 -10.98 3.32 5.93
CA LEU A 22 -11.45 2.01 5.47
C LEU A 22 -12.92 2.08 5.03
N VAL A 23 -13.80 2.73 5.81
CA VAL A 23 -15.21 2.95 5.45
C VAL A 23 -15.34 3.79 4.18
N ARG A 24 -14.58 4.89 4.07
CA ARG A 24 -14.57 5.73 2.86
C ARG A 24 -14.01 5.01 1.63
N ALA A 25 -13.03 4.14 1.80
CA ALA A 25 -12.46 3.32 0.73
C ALA A 25 -13.46 2.26 0.24
N ALA A 26 -14.16 1.57 1.15
CA ALA A 26 -15.22 0.63 0.79
C ALA A 26 -16.37 1.31 0.03
N PHE A 27 -16.83 2.47 0.52
CA PHE A 27 -17.85 3.26 -0.17
C PHE A 27 -17.37 3.76 -1.54
N ARG A 28 -16.12 4.23 -1.66
CA ARG A 28 -15.53 4.63 -2.96
C ARG A 28 -15.33 3.44 -3.92
N ASP A 29 -14.99 2.24 -3.46
CA ASP A 29 -14.89 1.06 -4.35
C ASP A 29 -16.27 0.75 -4.95
N ILE A 30 -17.33 0.77 -4.14
CA ILE A 30 -18.72 0.57 -4.58
C ILE A 30 -19.12 1.66 -5.60
N VAL A 31 -18.93 2.94 -5.25
CA VAL A 31 -19.28 4.07 -6.15
C VAL A 31 -18.47 4.04 -7.44
N ALA A 32 -17.18 3.69 -7.41
CA ALA A 32 -16.34 3.58 -8.60
C ALA A 32 -16.74 2.39 -9.51
N HIS A 33 -17.17 1.26 -8.94
CA HIS A 33 -17.67 0.13 -9.73
C HIS A 33 -19.02 0.44 -10.41
N LEU A 34 -19.90 1.19 -9.73
CA LEU A 34 -21.21 1.58 -10.25
C LEU A 34 -21.14 2.76 -11.24
N PHE A 35 -20.55 3.90 -10.84
CA PHE A 35 -20.57 5.15 -11.61
C PHE A 35 -19.34 5.36 -12.50
N GLY A 36 -18.20 4.73 -12.19
CA GLY A 36 -16.97 4.83 -13.00
C GLY A 36 -17.06 4.17 -14.38
N GLN A 37 -18.22 3.61 -14.74
CA GLN A 37 -18.54 3.14 -16.10
C GLN A 37 -19.26 4.20 -16.94
N TYR A 38 -19.82 5.24 -16.30
CA TYR A 38 -20.62 6.29 -16.94
C TYR A 38 -19.90 7.65 -17.00
N ALA A 39 -18.77 7.79 -16.32
CA ALA A 39 -18.00 9.04 -16.20
C ALA A 39 -16.52 8.86 -16.65
N ASP A 40 -16.29 8.06 -17.69
CA ASP A 40 -14.94 7.82 -18.24
C ASP A 40 -14.48 9.03 -19.08
N GLN A 41 -13.55 9.83 -18.55
CA GLN A 41 -13.06 11.02 -19.22
C GLN A 41 -12.34 10.75 -20.55
N ARG A 42 -11.88 9.53 -20.85
CA ARG A 42 -11.18 9.24 -22.12
C ARG A 42 -12.09 9.46 -23.34
N VAL A 43 -13.40 9.26 -23.17
CA VAL A 43 -14.42 9.59 -24.19
C VAL A 43 -14.48 11.11 -24.41
N THR A 44 -14.55 11.89 -23.33
CA THR A 44 -14.52 13.37 -23.38
C THR A 44 -13.21 13.89 -23.97
N GLN A 45 -12.07 13.30 -23.60
CA GLN A 45 -10.75 13.60 -24.17
C GLN A 45 -10.73 13.37 -25.67
N HIS A 46 -11.23 12.22 -26.15
CA HIS A 46 -11.28 11.90 -27.58
C HIS A 46 -12.18 12.86 -28.37
N LEU A 47 -13.34 13.24 -27.83
CA LEU A 47 -14.24 14.22 -28.44
C LEU A 47 -13.68 15.65 -28.43
N SER A 48 -12.87 16.00 -27.42
CA SER A 48 -12.25 17.34 -27.27
C SER A 48 -10.90 17.47 -27.98
N ASP A 49 -10.34 16.37 -28.47
CA ASP A 49 -9.06 16.24 -29.18
C ASP A 49 -9.21 15.18 -30.28
N PRO A 50 -10.11 15.37 -31.27
CA PRO A 50 -10.39 14.36 -32.27
C PRO A 50 -9.15 14.04 -33.12
N ILE A 51 -9.09 12.80 -33.62
CA ILE A 51 -8.06 12.42 -34.59
C ILE A 51 -8.49 13.03 -35.94
N PRO A 52 -7.64 13.81 -36.64
CA PRO A 52 -8.01 14.40 -37.93
C PRO A 52 -8.36 13.33 -38.97
N GLU A 53 -9.29 13.64 -39.87
CA GLU A 53 -9.59 12.79 -41.02
C GLU A 53 -8.52 12.93 -42.11
N ASP A 54 -7.94 14.13 -42.26
CA ASP A 54 -6.91 14.42 -43.26
C ASP A 54 -5.59 13.66 -42.99
N PRO A 55 -5.01 12.95 -43.98
CA PRO A 55 -3.80 12.15 -43.79
C PRO A 55 -2.54 12.94 -43.39
N ASP A 56 -2.40 14.21 -43.75
CA ASP A 56 -1.23 15.02 -43.37
C ASP A 56 -1.40 15.61 -41.97
N GLN A 57 -2.61 16.02 -41.59
CA GLN A 57 -2.95 16.33 -40.21
C GLN A 57 -2.83 15.10 -39.30
N GLN A 58 -3.12 13.87 -39.77
CA GLN A 58 -2.83 12.64 -39.01
C GLN A 58 -1.32 12.44 -38.76
N LYS A 59 -0.44 12.79 -39.72
CA LYS A 59 1.03 12.74 -39.51
C LYS A 59 1.46 13.75 -38.44
N GLN A 60 0.94 14.97 -38.48
CA GLN A 60 1.22 16.01 -37.47
C GLN A 60 0.69 15.61 -36.09
N PHE A 61 -0.54 15.08 -36.02
CA PHE A 61 -1.17 14.56 -34.80
C PHE A 61 -0.35 13.42 -34.17
N ALA A 62 0.09 12.45 -34.97
CA ALA A 62 0.93 11.34 -34.53
C ALA A 62 2.34 11.76 -34.08
N LYS A 63 2.81 12.93 -34.54
CA LYS A 63 4.09 13.56 -34.16
C LYS A 63 3.94 14.76 -33.22
N ARG A 64 2.82 14.87 -32.50
CA ARG A 64 2.55 15.97 -31.56
C ARG A 64 3.61 16.13 -30.47
N TYR A 65 4.29 15.04 -30.10
CA TYR A 65 5.38 15.02 -29.11
C TYR A 65 6.65 14.44 -29.78
N ASP A 66 7.18 15.13 -30.79
CA ASP A 66 8.38 14.73 -31.53
C ASP A 66 9.61 15.52 -31.04
N TYR A 67 10.52 14.81 -30.39
CA TYR A 67 11.79 15.29 -29.85
C TYR A 67 12.98 14.84 -30.73
N SER A 68 12.75 14.28 -31.92
CA SER A 68 13.76 13.58 -32.71
C SER A 68 14.95 14.42 -33.18
N SER A 69 14.85 15.75 -33.12
CA SER A 69 15.91 16.71 -33.41
C SER A 69 16.67 17.22 -32.19
N GLU A 70 16.32 16.83 -30.95
CA GLU A 70 17.01 17.29 -29.73
C GLU A 70 18.35 16.57 -29.45
N ALA A 71 18.71 15.53 -30.23
CA ALA A 71 20.05 14.92 -30.25
C ALA A 71 20.38 14.39 -31.65
N ILE A 72 21.67 14.38 -32.03
CA ILE A 72 22.13 14.05 -33.39
C ILE A 72 23.32 13.08 -33.33
N GLY A 73 23.46 12.19 -34.31
CA GLY A 73 24.61 11.29 -34.43
C GLY A 73 24.64 10.24 -33.31
N GLU A 74 25.58 10.35 -32.39
CA GLU A 74 25.73 9.45 -31.24
C GLU A 74 25.32 10.10 -29.89
N ASP A 75 24.85 11.36 -29.90
CA ASP A 75 24.50 12.08 -28.68
C ASP A 75 23.37 11.38 -27.89
N PRO A 76 23.54 11.09 -26.59
CA PRO A 76 22.55 10.36 -25.80
C PRO A 76 21.39 11.25 -25.33
N PHE A 77 20.15 10.79 -25.56
CA PHE A 77 18.95 11.45 -25.05
C PHE A 77 18.52 10.83 -23.70
N TRP A 78 18.29 11.67 -22.69
CA TRP A 78 18.01 11.21 -21.32
C TRP A 78 16.54 11.38 -20.91
N VAL A 79 15.99 10.38 -20.23
CA VAL A 79 14.61 10.37 -19.68
C VAL A 79 14.60 9.81 -18.25
N ASP A 80 13.89 10.45 -17.34
CA ASP A 80 13.65 9.94 -15.98
C ASP A 80 12.23 9.32 -15.86
N TYR A 81 12.10 8.22 -15.12
CA TYR A 81 10.81 7.54 -14.86
C TYR A 81 10.64 7.22 -13.37
N ALA A 82 9.50 7.59 -12.79
CA ALA A 82 9.12 7.24 -11.41
C ALA A 82 7.60 7.01 -11.28
N ALA A 83 7.17 6.01 -10.53
CA ALA A 83 5.76 5.68 -10.31
C ALA A 83 5.42 5.58 -8.81
N ASP A 84 4.13 5.59 -8.48
CA ASP A 84 3.59 5.38 -7.13
C ASP A 84 4.03 6.49 -6.15
N LEU A 85 3.60 7.72 -6.42
CA LEU A 85 3.94 8.98 -5.75
C LEU A 85 2.82 9.43 -4.78
N GLY A 86 3.14 10.29 -3.81
CA GLY A 86 2.10 11.04 -3.07
C GLY A 86 1.46 10.39 -1.83
N ASP A 87 1.83 9.17 -1.42
CA ASP A 87 1.39 8.58 -0.13
C ASP A 87 1.81 9.45 1.07
N GLY A 88 3.01 10.05 0.99
CA GLY A 88 3.42 11.09 1.90
C GLY A 88 4.54 11.96 1.34
N PHE A 89 4.71 13.13 1.95
CA PHE A 89 5.74 14.10 1.53
C PHE A 89 7.16 13.53 1.65
N ASP A 90 7.54 12.98 2.81
CA ASP A 90 8.94 12.63 3.10
C ASP A 90 9.58 11.70 2.03
N PRO A 91 8.95 10.60 1.56
CA PRO A 91 9.50 9.76 0.50
C PRO A 91 9.37 10.36 -0.90
N THR A 92 8.20 10.92 -1.26
CA THR A 92 7.99 11.56 -2.58
C THR A 92 8.98 12.69 -2.81
N TYR A 93 9.25 13.48 -1.75
CA TYR A 93 10.26 14.53 -1.76
C TYR A 93 11.68 13.99 -1.89
N ALA A 94 12.00 12.85 -1.26
CA ALA A 94 13.33 12.25 -1.40
C ALA A 94 13.63 11.81 -2.84
N VAL A 95 12.65 11.27 -3.56
CA VAL A 95 12.80 10.92 -4.98
C VAL A 95 12.81 12.18 -5.85
N ALA A 96 11.90 13.13 -5.64
CA ALA A 96 11.90 14.41 -6.34
C ALA A 96 13.23 15.18 -6.18
N TYR A 97 13.85 15.14 -5.00
CA TYR A 97 15.16 15.77 -4.71
C TYR A 97 16.31 15.12 -5.49
N MET A 98 16.31 13.79 -5.64
CA MET A 98 17.31 13.09 -6.49
C MET A 98 17.05 13.34 -7.98
N LEU A 99 15.78 13.38 -8.41
CA LEU A 99 15.39 13.72 -9.78
C LEU A 99 15.70 15.19 -10.15
N ALA A 100 15.79 16.09 -9.17
CA ALA A 100 16.15 17.50 -9.36
C ALA A 100 17.67 17.71 -9.55
N ALA A 101 18.51 16.72 -9.25
CA ALA A 101 19.94 16.81 -9.49
C ALA A 101 20.23 16.70 -11.00
N GLY A 102 20.69 17.81 -11.59
CA GLY A 102 20.99 17.94 -13.02
C GLY A 102 22.04 16.95 -13.52
N ASN A 103 22.94 16.53 -12.63
CA ASN A 103 23.85 15.41 -12.81
C ASN A 103 23.82 14.53 -11.55
N LEU A 104 24.10 13.23 -11.71
CA LEU A 104 24.33 12.30 -10.61
C LEU A 104 25.54 11.44 -10.95
N ASN A 105 26.62 11.65 -10.22
CA ASN A 105 27.91 10.98 -10.38
C ASN A 105 28.21 10.07 -9.15
N ASP A 106 29.41 9.51 -9.12
CA ASP A 106 29.95 8.63 -8.07
C ASP A 106 30.40 9.37 -6.79
N THR A 107 30.66 10.68 -6.89
CA THR A 107 31.23 11.53 -5.83
C THR A 107 30.21 12.42 -5.13
N THR A 108 30.61 13.08 -4.03
CA THR A 108 29.76 14.02 -3.30
C THR A 108 29.92 15.43 -3.89
N ASP A 109 29.22 15.70 -4.97
CA ASP A 109 29.18 17.03 -5.61
C ASP A 109 28.45 18.06 -4.72
N PRO A 110 29.11 19.16 -4.29
CA PRO A 110 28.49 20.25 -3.54
C PRO A 110 27.24 20.88 -4.19
N ASP A 111 27.18 20.89 -5.52
CA ASP A 111 26.13 21.54 -6.31
C ASP A 111 24.90 20.63 -6.56
N THR A 112 25.00 19.32 -6.33
CA THR A 112 23.81 18.40 -6.32
C THR A 112 22.94 18.58 -5.08
N GLY A 113 23.30 19.51 -4.19
CA GLY A 113 22.81 19.52 -2.83
C GLY A 113 23.46 18.39 -2.04
N ARG A 114 22.76 17.86 -1.04
CA ARG A 114 23.38 16.95 -0.06
C ARG A 114 23.08 15.50 -0.46
N ILE A 115 23.72 15.05 -1.53
CA ILE A 115 23.71 13.68 -2.06
C ILE A 115 25.16 13.16 -2.03
N GLN A 116 25.38 11.94 -1.52
CA GLN A 116 26.73 11.40 -1.31
C GLN A 116 27.31 10.66 -2.54
N GLY A 117 26.91 11.05 -3.75
CA GLY A 117 27.10 10.26 -4.97
C GLY A 117 26.21 9.02 -5.03
N ILE A 118 26.12 8.39 -6.21
CA ILE A 118 25.49 7.08 -6.40
C ILE A 118 26.53 6.00 -6.08
N ARG A 119 26.36 5.31 -4.95
CA ARG A 119 27.17 4.12 -4.63
C ARG A 119 26.93 3.04 -5.69
N ASP A 120 27.97 2.29 -6.02
CA ASP A 120 27.94 1.23 -7.03
C ASP A 120 27.71 1.73 -8.48
N LEU A 121 27.79 3.04 -8.76
CA LEU A 121 27.97 3.55 -10.13
C LEU A 121 29.42 3.28 -10.60
N PRO A 122 29.68 2.91 -11.87
CA PRO A 122 31.06 2.74 -12.34
C PRO A 122 31.75 4.09 -12.52
N ASP A 123 32.99 4.18 -12.04
CA ASP A 123 33.85 5.36 -12.01
C ASP A 123 33.77 6.19 -13.31
N GLY A 124 33.59 7.51 -13.19
CA GLY A 124 33.55 8.44 -14.33
C GLY A 124 32.25 8.49 -15.13
N ASN A 125 31.20 7.74 -14.76
CA ASN A 125 29.87 7.91 -15.37
C ASN A 125 29.15 9.12 -14.76
N GLU A 126 28.63 10.00 -15.63
CA GLU A 126 27.78 11.14 -15.26
C GLU A 126 26.35 10.91 -15.73
N LEU A 127 25.43 10.64 -14.80
CA LEU A 127 24.02 10.41 -15.13
C LEU A 127 23.25 11.74 -15.17
N ARG A 128 23.27 12.40 -16.35
CA ARG A 128 22.52 13.63 -16.63
C ARG A 128 21.02 13.48 -16.36
N HIS A 129 20.35 14.54 -15.93
CA HIS A 129 18.90 14.54 -15.71
C HIS A 129 18.11 14.30 -17.02
N GLY A 130 16.94 13.66 -16.91
CA GLY A 130 16.11 13.41 -18.10
C GLY A 130 15.45 14.69 -18.62
N ARG A 131 15.71 15.05 -19.88
CA ARG A 131 15.01 16.14 -20.59
C ARG A 131 13.49 15.96 -20.54
N ILE A 132 13.04 14.71 -20.58
CA ILE A 132 11.67 14.30 -20.27
C ILE A 132 11.62 13.62 -18.90
N MET A 133 10.57 13.87 -18.13
CA MET A 133 10.18 13.09 -16.98
C MET A 133 8.83 12.37 -17.22
N ILE A 134 8.76 11.11 -16.82
CA ILE A 134 7.54 10.29 -16.88
C ILE A 134 7.09 9.88 -15.47
N MET A 135 5.86 10.24 -15.11
CA MET A 135 5.16 9.71 -13.94
C MET A 135 4.39 8.45 -14.34
N GLY A 136 4.84 7.30 -13.85
CA GLY A 136 4.56 5.99 -14.44
C GLY A 136 3.36 5.21 -13.90
N GLY A 137 2.43 5.85 -13.19
CA GLY A 137 1.35 5.23 -12.42
C GLY A 137 1.21 5.86 -11.04
N ASP A 138 -0.01 5.86 -10.49
CA ASP A 138 -0.42 6.39 -9.16
C ASP A 138 0.33 7.66 -8.71
N GLN A 139 -0.20 8.84 -9.04
CA GLN A 139 0.43 10.11 -8.64
C GLN A 139 -0.07 10.68 -7.30
N VAL A 140 -1.18 10.17 -6.77
CA VAL A 140 -1.76 10.64 -5.50
C VAL A 140 -2.44 9.51 -4.71
N TYR A 141 -2.31 9.53 -3.37
CA TYR A 141 -3.03 8.62 -2.46
C TYR A 141 -3.67 9.42 -1.31
N PRO A 142 -4.82 8.98 -0.74
CA PRO A 142 -5.52 7.72 -1.01
C PRO A 142 -6.44 7.73 -2.23
N TRP A 143 -6.75 8.91 -2.77
CA TRP A 143 -7.63 9.14 -3.92
C TRP A 143 -7.33 10.53 -4.50
N PRO A 144 -7.84 10.87 -5.69
CA PRO A 144 -7.54 12.14 -6.31
C PRO A 144 -8.47 13.25 -5.76
N SER A 145 -7.87 14.41 -5.57
CA SER A 145 -8.52 15.72 -5.54
C SER A 145 -7.44 16.76 -5.85
N ARG A 146 -7.83 17.97 -6.25
CA ARG A 146 -6.87 19.06 -6.54
C ARG A 146 -5.98 19.39 -5.35
N GLU A 147 -6.51 19.29 -4.12
CA GLU A 147 -5.82 19.57 -2.86
C GLU A 147 -4.85 18.45 -2.47
N GLU A 148 -5.25 17.19 -2.66
CA GLU A 148 -4.39 16.03 -2.41
C GLU A 148 -3.25 16.01 -3.44
N TYR A 149 -3.52 16.24 -4.73
CA TYR A 149 -2.49 16.43 -5.76
C TYR A 149 -1.52 17.58 -5.41
N GLU A 150 -2.03 18.77 -5.13
CA GLU A 150 -1.19 19.94 -4.86
C GLU A 150 -0.31 19.74 -3.61
N SER A 151 -0.84 19.13 -2.54
CA SER A 151 -0.11 18.96 -1.28
C SER A 151 0.83 17.74 -1.23
N ARG A 152 0.55 16.69 -2.02
CA ARG A 152 1.28 15.41 -1.98
C ARG A 152 2.20 15.15 -3.16
N LEU A 153 1.86 15.68 -4.33
CA LEU A 153 2.69 15.60 -5.53
C LEU A 153 3.33 16.96 -5.82
N CYS A 154 2.50 17.96 -6.13
CA CYS A 154 3.01 19.20 -6.71
C CYS A 154 3.92 19.96 -5.74
N THR A 155 3.53 20.08 -4.47
CA THR A 155 4.32 20.77 -3.44
C THR A 155 5.70 20.14 -3.26
N PRO A 156 5.86 18.80 -3.09
CA PRO A 156 7.17 18.15 -3.16
C PRO A 156 8.01 18.51 -4.39
N TYR A 157 7.46 18.41 -5.61
CA TYR A 157 8.23 18.70 -6.82
C TYR A 157 8.59 20.20 -6.94
N LYS A 158 7.64 21.13 -6.68
CA LYS A 158 7.85 22.59 -6.58
C LYS A 158 8.87 23.03 -5.52
N LEU A 159 9.18 22.17 -4.54
CA LEU A 159 10.21 22.40 -3.52
C LEU A 159 11.54 21.72 -3.83
N ALA A 160 11.57 20.72 -4.72
CA ALA A 160 12.78 20.01 -5.14
C ALA A 160 13.41 20.68 -6.36
N MET A 161 12.58 21.00 -7.36
CA MET A 161 12.92 21.69 -8.60
C MET A 161 11.99 22.91 -8.74
N PRO A 162 12.25 24.02 -8.02
CA PRO A 162 11.43 25.22 -8.14
C PRO A 162 11.50 25.86 -9.53
N GLU A 163 10.44 26.56 -9.92
CA GLU A 163 10.48 27.45 -11.09
C GLU A 163 11.55 28.53 -10.92
N LEU A 164 12.21 28.86 -12.03
CA LEU A 164 13.09 30.03 -12.12
C LEU A 164 12.25 31.32 -11.94
N PRO A 165 12.82 32.38 -11.33
CA PRO A 165 12.17 33.67 -11.29
C PRO A 165 11.98 34.23 -12.70
N ALA A 166 11.04 35.17 -12.87
CA ALA A 166 10.94 35.95 -14.09
C ALA A 166 12.25 36.73 -14.34
N ASP A 167 12.66 36.78 -15.61
CA ASP A 167 13.80 37.58 -16.06
C ASP A 167 13.53 39.07 -15.78
N PRO A 168 14.42 39.78 -15.03
CA PRO A 168 14.24 41.19 -14.74
C PRO A 168 14.19 42.12 -15.98
N ALA A 169 14.71 41.69 -17.13
CA ALA A 169 14.73 42.51 -18.35
C ALA A 169 13.42 42.39 -19.17
N THR A 170 12.88 41.18 -19.32
CA THR A 170 11.64 40.93 -20.09
C THR A 170 10.37 40.84 -19.24
N GLY A 171 10.50 40.62 -17.93
CA GLY A 171 9.38 40.33 -17.03
C GLY A 171 8.75 38.93 -17.22
N GLN A 172 9.32 38.09 -18.09
CA GLN A 172 8.77 36.77 -18.42
C GLN A 172 9.43 35.66 -17.60
N THR A 173 8.64 34.66 -17.18
CA THR A 173 9.17 33.44 -16.56
C THR A 173 9.83 32.57 -17.64
N PRO A 174 11.10 32.15 -17.48
CA PRO A 174 11.76 31.26 -18.44
C PRO A 174 10.96 29.99 -18.75
N GLU A 175 11.15 29.42 -19.94
CA GLU A 175 10.63 28.09 -20.26
C GLU A 175 11.15 27.02 -19.28
N ALA A 176 10.38 25.95 -19.09
CA ALA A 176 10.83 24.85 -18.24
C ALA A 176 11.80 23.98 -19.05
N GLU A 177 12.99 23.75 -18.50
CA GLU A 177 14.01 22.86 -19.08
C GLU A 177 13.48 21.44 -19.34
N ARG A 178 12.46 21.01 -18.59
CA ARG A 178 11.98 19.63 -18.56
C ARG A 178 10.48 19.52 -18.82
N ASP A 179 10.14 18.58 -19.70
CA ASP A 179 8.76 18.26 -20.02
C ASP A 179 8.26 17.06 -19.22
N LEU A 180 7.00 17.12 -18.78
CA LEU A 180 6.37 16.14 -17.92
C LEU A 180 5.18 15.46 -18.62
N PHE A 181 5.24 14.13 -18.62
CA PHE A 181 4.16 13.24 -19.02
C PHE A 181 3.80 12.32 -17.84
N ALA A 182 2.53 11.94 -17.72
CA ALA A 182 1.98 11.15 -16.64
C ALA A 182 1.01 10.10 -17.18
N ILE A 183 1.01 8.93 -16.53
CA ILE A 183 0.12 7.79 -16.81
C ILE A 183 -0.68 7.54 -15.52
N PRO A 184 -2.02 7.54 -15.57
CA PRO A 184 -2.81 7.36 -14.37
C PRO A 184 -2.79 5.91 -13.89
N GLY A 185 -2.61 5.73 -12.58
CA GLY A 185 -2.87 4.46 -11.90
C GLY A 185 -4.28 4.38 -11.31
N ASN A 186 -4.56 3.29 -10.60
CA ASN A 186 -5.88 3.05 -10.02
C ASN A 186 -6.24 4.08 -8.94
N HIS A 187 -5.28 4.69 -8.25
CA HIS A 187 -5.55 5.77 -7.30
C HIS A 187 -5.83 7.12 -7.97
N ASP A 188 -5.39 7.33 -9.21
CA ASP A 188 -5.70 8.55 -9.99
C ASP A 188 -7.10 8.49 -10.64
N TRP A 189 -7.72 7.30 -10.67
CA TRP A 189 -9.01 7.03 -11.31
C TRP A 189 -10.25 7.13 -10.38
N TYR A 190 -10.09 7.27 -9.05
CA TYR A 190 -11.22 7.27 -8.09
C TYR A 190 -12.14 8.52 -8.13
N ASP A 191 -11.93 9.47 -9.03
CA ASP A 191 -12.87 10.57 -9.34
C ASP A 191 -13.35 10.55 -10.81
N GLY A 192 -13.11 9.45 -11.54
CA GLY A 192 -13.37 9.36 -12.98
C GLY A 192 -12.26 9.98 -13.85
N LEU A 193 -11.06 10.21 -13.29
CA LEU A 193 -9.90 10.83 -13.94
C LEU A 193 -9.99 12.38 -14.06
N ALA A 194 -10.96 13.02 -13.41
CA ALA A 194 -11.23 14.44 -13.57
C ALA A 194 -10.09 15.34 -13.05
N SER A 195 -9.55 15.06 -11.85
CA SER A 195 -8.43 15.82 -11.29
C SER A 195 -7.11 15.58 -12.02
N PHE A 196 -6.93 14.38 -12.59
CA PHE A 196 -5.78 14.04 -13.42
C PHE A 196 -5.83 14.82 -14.75
N ASP A 197 -6.98 14.83 -15.41
CA ASP A 197 -7.17 15.51 -16.70
C ASP A 197 -6.97 17.03 -16.57
N ASP A 198 -7.52 17.65 -15.52
CA ASP A 198 -7.24 19.06 -15.20
C ASP A 198 -5.74 19.31 -15.00
N LEU A 199 -5.01 18.46 -14.26
CA LEU A 199 -3.61 18.70 -13.92
C LEU A 199 -2.65 18.45 -15.10
N PHE A 200 -2.74 17.29 -15.74
CA PHE A 200 -1.76 16.84 -16.74
C PHE A 200 -2.21 17.10 -18.18
N CYS A 201 -3.49 16.84 -18.51
CA CYS A 201 -4.01 16.92 -19.88
C CYS A 201 -4.34 18.34 -20.36
N GLY A 202 -4.06 19.35 -19.53
CA GLY A 202 -4.44 20.75 -19.75
C GLY A 202 -3.95 21.39 -21.06
N ALA A 203 -2.93 20.83 -21.73
CA ALA A 203 -2.51 21.32 -23.05
C ALA A 203 -3.63 21.23 -24.12
N ARG A 204 -4.58 20.30 -23.96
CA ARG A 204 -5.81 20.21 -24.78
C ARG A 204 -6.65 21.49 -24.73
N SER A 205 -6.53 22.29 -23.67
CA SER A 205 -7.28 23.55 -23.49
C SER A 205 -6.64 24.77 -24.18
N GLY A 206 -5.65 24.57 -25.07
CA GLY A 206 -4.99 25.67 -25.80
C GLY A 206 -5.96 26.57 -26.58
N GLN A 207 -7.05 26.02 -27.12
CA GLN A 207 -8.10 26.80 -27.81
C GLN A 207 -8.96 27.68 -26.88
N SER A 208 -8.95 27.44 -25.56
CA SER A 208 -9.74 28.18 -24.56
C SER A 208 -8.88 29.08 -23.65
N GLY A 209 -7.65 29.39 -24.07
CA GLY A 209 -6.73 30.30 -23.35
C GLY A 209 -6.10 29.71 -22.09
N ARG A 210 -6.39 28.46 -21.73
CA ARG A 210 -5.71 27.74 -20.65
C ARG A 210 -4.42 27.12 -21.19
N GLN A 211 -3.30 27.73 -20.82
CA GLN A 211 -1.96 27.16 -21.02
C GLN A 211 -1.76 25.88 -20.18
N SER A 212 -0.81 25.04 -20.58
CA SER A 212 -0.44 23.84 -19.83
C SER A 212 0.24 24.18 -18.50
N LYS A 213 0.10 23.28 -17.52
CA LYS A 213 0.43 23.56 -16.11
C LYS A 213 1.89 23.27 -15.78
N ARG A 214 2.42 24.04 -14.82
CA ARG A 214 3.74 23.80 -14.22
C ARG A 214 3.67 23.13 -12.86
N ILE A 215 4.65 22.26 -12.61
CA ILE A 215 4.85 21.56 -11.34
C ILE A 215 6.30 21.78 -10.88
N GLY A 216 6.63 23.05 -10.61
CA GLY A 216 8.03 23.46 -10.49
C GLY A 216 8.65 23.63 -11.88
N GLY A 217 9.95 23.34 -12.02
CA GLY A 217 10.66 23.31 -13.31
C GLY A 217 10.23 22.17 -14.27
N LEU A 218 8.99 21.69 -14.15
CA LEU A 218 8.36 20.68 -14.99
C LEU A 218 7.14 21.27 -15.69
N GLN A 219 7.07 21.19 -17.02
CA GLN A 219 5.95 21.66 -17.83
C GLN A 219 5.12 20.47 -18.33
N THR A 220 3.81 20.41 -18.05
CA THR A 220 2.95 19.37 -18.64
C THR A 220 2.75 19.61 -20.14
N ARG A 221 2.72 18.54 -20.94
CA ARG A 221 2.57 18.62 -22.42
C ARG A 221 1.40 17.80 -22.97
N GLN A 222 0.93 16.77 -22.26
CA GLN A 222 -0.07 15.85 -22.80
C GLN A 222 -1.47 16.48 -22.97
N HIS A 223 -2.21 15.97 -23.95
CA HIS A 223 -3.60 16.36 -24.26
C HIS A 223 -4.63 15.31 -23.80
N ARG A 224 -4.19 14.07 -23.58
CA ARG A 224 -4.99 12.92 -23.14
C ARG A 224 -4.25 12.18 -22.02
N SER A 225 -4.86 11.19 -21.38
CA SER A 225 -4.20 10.37 -20.33
C SER A 225 -3.20 9.35 -20.85
N TYR A 226 -3.19 9.15 -22.17
CA TYR A 226 -2.24 8.32 -22.91
C TYR A 226 -1.51 9.16 -23.96
N PHE A 227 -0.32 8.70 -24.36
CA PHE A 227 0.57 9.43 -25.27
C PHE A 227 1.53 8.50 -26.02
N ALA A 228 2.04 8.95 -27.15
CA ALA A 228 3.24 8.43 -27.79
C ALA A 228 4.21 9.58 -28.07
N ILE A 229 5.44 9.45 -27.58
CA ILE A 229 6.53 10.42 -27.76
C ILE A 229 7.51 9.82 -28.75
N LYS A 230 7.89 10.56 -29.81
CA LYS A 230 9.06 10.23 -30.62
C LYS A 230 10.30 10.90 -30.02
N LEU A 231 11.37 10.13 -29.86
CA LEU A 231 12.68 10.57 -29.41
C LEU A 231 13.67 10.63 -30.59
N PRO A 232 14.90 11.12 -30.37
CA PRO A 232 16.01 10.88 -31.29
C PRO A 232 16.22 9.38 -31.56
N HIS A 233 17.06 9.09 -32.56
CA HIS A 233 17.54 7.71 -32.82
C HIS A 233 16.44 6.70 -33.16
N ASP A 234 15.29 7.16 -33.68
CA ASP A 234 14.08 6.35 -33.95
C ASP A 234 13.60 5.54 -32.72
N TRP A 235 13.77 6.08 -31.52
CA TRP A 235 13.13 5.55 -30.32
C TRP A 235 11.76 6.21 -30.08
N TRP A 236 10.84 5.47 -29.48
CA TRP A 236 9.55 5.97 -29.01
C TRP A 236 9.26 5.52 -27.57
N ILE A 237 8.54 6.35 -26.83
CA ILE A 237 7.94 5.97 -25.55
C ILE A 237 6.42 6.09 -25.65
N TRP A 238 5.72 4.99 -25.37
CA TRP A 238 4.26 4.95 -25.35
C TRP A 238 3.77 4.84 -23.91
N GLY A 239 2.87 5.73 -23.48
CA GLY A 239 2.18 5.66 -22.19
C GLY A 239 0.72 5.32 -22.38
N ALA A 240 0.27 4.17 -21.87
CA ALA A 240 -1.10 3.67 -22.08
C ALA A 240 -1.94 3.70 -20.79
N ASP A 241 -3.19 4.18 -20.91
CA ASP A 241 -4.16 4.26 -19.81
C ASP A 241 -5.08 3.03 -19.82
N ILE A 242 -4.69 2.04 -19.02
CA ILE A 242 -5.37 0.76 -18.82
C ILE A 242 -6.45 0.78 -17.72
N GLN A 243 -6.74 1.96 -17.15
CA GLN A 243 -7.75 2.16 -16.09
C GLN A 243 -7.56 1.23 -14.88
N LEU A 244 -8.37 0.16 -14.77
CA LEU A 244 -8.31 -0.85 -13.71
C LEU A 244 -8.08 -2.27 -14.28
N ASN A 245 -7.34 -2.39 -15.39
CA ASN A 245 -7.32 -3.54 -16.31
C ASN A 245 -8.69 -3.81 -16.95
N LYS A 246 -9.49 -2.75 -17.18
CA LYS A 246 -10.65 -2.80 -18.07
C LYS A 246 -10.18 -2.63 -19.53
N TYR A 247 -11.10 -2.70 -20.48
CA TYR A 247 -10.80 -2.52 -21.89
C TYR A 247 -10.17 -1.14 -22.18
N LEU A 248 -9.30 -1.10 -23.19
CA LEU A 248 -8.87 0.14 -23.84
C LEU A 248 -10.05 0.71 -24.63
N ASP A 249 -10.31 2.01 -24.49
CA ASP A 249 -11.36 2.69 -25.23
C ASP A 249 -11.04 2.85 -26.73
N ASN A 250 -12.05 2.93 -27.57
CA ASN A 250 -11.87 3.04 -29.03
C ASN A 250 -11.04 4.27 -29.45
N GLY A 251 -11.13 5.39 -28.71
CA GLY A 251 -10.37 6.61 -28.98
C GLY A 251 -8.87 6.46 -28.73
N GLN A 252 -8.49 5.66 -27.74
CA GLN A 252 -7.13 5.24 -27.43
C GLN A 252 -6.61 4.18 -28.40
N LEU A 253 -7.44 3.21 -28.79
CA LEU A 253 -7.10 2.24 -29.82
C LEU A 253 -6.77 2.92 -31.15
N GLU A 254 -7.63 3.85 -31.60
CA GLU A 254 -7.39 4.56 -32.87
C GLU A 254 -6.26 5.60 -32.78
N TYR A 255 -5.96 6.12 -31.59
CA TYR A 255 -4.75 6.91 -31.32
C TYR A 255 -3.48 6.09 -31.60
N PHE A 256 -3.32 4.94 -30.93
CA PHE A 256 -2.12 4.11 -31.11
C PHE A 256 -2.04 3.49 -32.50
N ARG A 257 -3.17 3.14 -33.14
CA ARG A 257 -3.20 2.79 -34.58
C ARG A 257 -2.67 3.92 -35.46
N THR A 258 -3.09 5.16 -35.21
CA THR A 258 -2.69 6.31 -36.01
C THR A 258 -1.22 6.67 -35.82
N VAL A 259 -0.68 6.52 -34.61
CA VAL A 259 0.77 6.58 -34.36
C VAL A 259 1.51 5.44 -35.07
N SER A 260 0.99 4.20 -35.00
CA SER A 260 1.61 3.02 -35.64
C SER A 260 1.82 3.20 -37.14
N LYS A 261 0.91 3.90 -37.83
CA LYS A 261 1.03 4.24 -39.27
C LYS A 261 2.34 4.99 -39.60
N GLN A 262 2.93 5.70 -38.64
CA GLN A 262 4.19 6.44 -38.79
C GLN A 262 5.46 5.63 -38.49
N MET A 263 5.33 4.43 -37.91
CA MET A 263 6.47 3.58 -37.53
C MET A 263 6.85 2.59 -38.65
N GLY A 264 8.11 2.14 -38.67
CA GLY A 264 8.64 1.11 -39.56
C GLY A 264 9.74 0.25 -38.91
N PRO A 265 10.47 -0.56 -39.70
CA PRO A 265 11.46 -1.52 -39.18
C PRO A 265 12.65 -0.93 -38.39
N GLN A 266 12.93 0.36 -38.58
CA GLN A 266 13.96 1.11 -37.85
C GLN A 266 13.51 1.56 -36.45
N ASP A 267 12.19 1.68 -36.22
CA ASP A 267 11.66 2.23 -34.99
C ASP A 267 11.72 1.22 -33.84
N LYS A 268 12.16 1.73 -32.69
CA LYS A 268 12.32 0.99 -31.44
C LYS A 268 11.40 1.63 -30.41
N PHE A 269 10.74 0.87 -29.56
CA PHE A 269 9.85 1.46 -28.55
C PHE A 269 9.85 0.75 -27.21
N ILE A 270 9.50 1.50 -26.18
CA ILE A 270 9.14 0.96 -24.87
C ILE A 270 7.70 1.32 -24.54
N LEU A 271 7.00 0.41 -23.87
CA LEU A 271 5.64 0.61 -23.39
C LEU A 271 5.65 0.89 -21.89
N CYS A 272 4.98 1.95 -21.46
CA CYS A 272 4.77 2.31 -20.07
C CYS A 272 3.27 2.15 -19.76
N ALA A 273 2.95 1.47 -18.66
CA ALA A 273 1.58 1.34 -18.17
C ALA A 273 1.59 1.29 -16.64
N ALA A 274 0.57 1.84 -15.98
CA ALA A 274 0.59 2.00 -14.52
C ALA A 274 0.76 0.67 -13.77
N GLN A 275 0.08 -0.39 -14.20
CA GLN A 275 0.09 -1.70 -13.53
C GLN A 275 0.80 -2.77 -14.38
N PRO A 276 1.67 -3.63 -13.80
CA PRO A 276 2.32 -4.71 -14.52
C PRO A 276 1.31 -5.81 -14.90
N SER A 277 0.74 -5.71 -16.10
CA SER A 277 -0.29 -6.62 -16.62
C SER A 277 0.09 -8.12 -16.51
N TRP A 278 1.39 -8.42 -16.53
CA TRP A 278 1.94 -9.77 -16.39
C TRP A 278 1.74 -10.42 -15.01
N ILE A 279 1.37 -9.68 -13.96
CA ILE A 279 1.02 -10.29 -12.66
C ILE A 279 -0.29 -11.11 -12.73
N TYR A 280 -1.13 -10.84 -13.72
CA TYR A 280 -2.42 -11.50 -13.93
C TYR A 280 -2.31 -12.77 -14.79
N PHE A 281 -1.14 -13.13 -15.30
CA PHE A 281 -0.98 -14.35 -16.09
C PHE A 281 -1.11 -15.60 -15.18
N GLY A 282 -1.96 -16.54 -15.62
CA GLY A 282 -2.47 -17.65 -14.83
C GLY A 282 -3.63 -17.29 -13.89
N THR A 283 -4.35 -16.18 -14.11
CA THR A 283 -5.53 -15.78 -13.31
C THR A 283 -6.75 -15.51 -14.19
N ALA A 284 -7.94 -15.38 -13.57
CA ALA A 284 -9.17 -15.02 -14.28
C ALA A 284 -9.09 -13.65 -15.00
N GLN A 285 -8.20 -12.75 -14.57
CA GLN A 285 -7.98 -11.47 -15.25
C GLN A 285 -7.03 -11.55 -16.47
N GLU A 286 -6.39 -12.70 -16.75
CA GLU A 286 -5.42 -12.85 -17.84
C GLU A 286 -5.97 -12.39 -19.20
N LYS A 287 -7.25 -12.68 -19.49
CA LYS A 287 -7.87 -12.33 -20.78
C LYS A 287 -7.71 -10.83 -21.08
N TYR A 288 -8.14 -9.97 -20.15
CA TYR A 288 -8.10 -8.52 -20.33
C TYR A 288 -6.66 -7.98 -20.39
N ALA A 289 -5.77 -8.50 -19.53
CA ALA A 289 -4.36 -8.14 -19.52
C ALA A 289 -3.66 -8.46 -20.86
N ARG A 290 -3.96 -9.63 -21.44
CA ARG A 290 -3.45 -10.06 -22.75
C ARG A 290 -4.08 -9.28 -23.90
N GLU A 291 -5.39 -9.06 -23.87
CA GLU A 291 -6.15 -8.37 -24.92
C GLU A 291 -5.75 -6.89 -25.04
N ASN A 292 -5.58 -6.20 -23.91
CA ASN A 292 -5.04 -4.83 -23.90
C ASN A 292 -3.61 -4.76 -24.45
N LEU A 293 -2.72 -5.69 -24.05
CA LEU A 293 -1.35 -5.72 -24.57
C LEU A 293 -1.32 -5.98 -26.08
N ARG A 294 -2.11 -6.96 -26.56
CA ARG A 294 -2.28 -7.30 -27.98
C ARG A 294 -2.72 -6.08 -28.79
N ASN A 295 -3.78 -5.42 -28.35
CA ASN A 295 -4.34 -4.24 -29.01
C ASN A 295 -3.38 -3.04 -29.11
N LEU A 296 -2.36 -2.96 -28.25
CA LEU A 296 -1.31 -1.94 -28.32
C LEU A 296 -0.17 -2.35 -29.27
N ILE A 297 0.32 -3.59 -29.19
CA ILE A 297 1.62 -3.94 -29.78
C ILE A 297 1.55 -4.68 -31.13
N ASP A 298 0.42 -5.28 -31.52
CA ASP A 298 0.33 -6.06 -32.76
C ASP A 298 0.71 -5.25 -34.01
N ILE A 299 0.17 -4.05 -34.16
CA ILE A 299 0.32 -3.22 -35.37
C ILE A 299 1.74 -2.66 -35.55
N PRO A 300 2.42 -2.07 -34.53
CA PRO A 300 3.82 -1.68 -34.70
C PRO A 300 4.73 -2.89 -34.94
N LEU A 301 4.48 -4.04 -34.29
CA LEU A 301 5.25 -5.28 -34.53
C LEU A 301 5.02 -5.86 -35.94
N GLN A 302 3.79 -5.77 -36.49
CA GLN A 302 3.46 -6.12 -37.88
C GLN A 302 4.22 -5.22 -38.88
N ARG A 303 4.36 -3.93 -38.59
CA ARG A 303 5.14 -2.95 -39.37
C ARG A 303 6.66 -3.06 -39.18
N GLY A 304 7.12 -3.96 -38.32
CA GLY A 304 8.52 -4.32 -38.12
C GLY A 304 9.23 -3.59 -37.00
N ALA A 305 8.60 -2.62 -36.34
CA ALA A 305 9.16 -1.92 -35.19
C ALA A 305 9.43 -2.88 -34.03
N LYS A 306 10.36 -2.53 -33.14
CA LYS A 306 10.82 -3.41 -32.03
C LYS A 306 10.37 -2.91 -30.67
N LEU A 307 9.55 -3.71 -29.96
CA LEU A 307 9.26 -3.47 -28.54
C LEU A 307 10.42 -4.00 -27.70
N CYS A 308 11.15 -3.11 -27.03
CA CYS A 308 12.40 -3.46 -26.32
C CYS A 308 12.18 -3.72 -24.81
N ALA A 309 11.22 -3.03 -24.19
CA ALA A 309 10.89 -3.18 -22.77
C ALA A 309 9.46 -2.75 -22.44
N ILE A 310 8.95 -3.20 -21.28
CA ILE A 310 7.72 -2.66 -20.67
C ILE A 310 8.01 -2.21 -19.24
N LEU A 311 7.58 -0.99 -18.88
CA LEU A 311 7.78 -0.35 -17.58
C LEU A 311 6.46 -0.20 -16.79
N SER A 312 6.47 -0.37 -15.46
CA SER A 312 5.29 -0.21 -14.60
C SER A 312 5.52 0.33 -13.18
N GLY A 313 4.43 0.75 -12.53
CA GLY A 313 4.28 1.00 -11.08
C GLY A 313 3.44 -0.09 -10.38
N ASP A 314 2.43 0.32 -9.59
CA ASP A 314 1.46 -0.45 -8.78
C ASP A 314 2.08 -1.27 -7.64
N THR A 315 3.01 -2.17 -7.94
CA THR A 315 3.72 -2.88 -6.89
C THR A 315 4.91 -2.04 -6.45
N HIS A 316 4.75 -1.33 -5.33
CA HIS A 316 5.69 -0.35 -4.75
C HIS A 316 7.09 -0.87 -4.35
N HIS A 317 7.79 -1.49 -5.28
CA HIS A 317 9.12 -2.06 -5.19
C HIS A 317 9.78 -1.98 -6.59
N TYR A 318 11.04 -2.38 -6.67
CA TYR A 318 11.69 -2.64 -7.96
C TYR A 318 11.73 -4.15 -8.24
N SER A 319 11.41 -4.58 -9.46
CA SER A 319 11.72 -5.93 -9.95
C SER A 319 11.92 -5.98 -11.46
N ARG A 320 12.75 -6.92 -11.93
CA ARG A 320 13.01 -7.13 -13.36
C ARG A 320 12.90 -8.59 -13.77
N TYR A 321 12.00 -8.85 -14.71
CA TYR A 321 11.91 -10.12 -15.42
C TYR A 321 12.49 -9.94 -16.83
N ASN A 322 13.06 -11.01 -17.39
CA ASN A 322 13.61 -11.03 -18.73
C ASN A 322 13.17 -12.31 -19.45
N GLU A 323 13.03 -12.21 -20.77
CA GLU A 323 12.97 -13.35 -21.67
C GLU A 323 14.16 -13.23 -22.64
N SER A 324 14.92 -14.32 -22.79
CA SER A 324 16.14 -14.34 -23.61
C SER A 324 16.28 -15.57 -24.52
N GLU A 325 15.29 -16.47 -24.55
CA GLU A 325 15.30 -17.64 -25.43
C GLU A 325 14.55 -17.34 -26.75
N LYS A 326 13.43 -16.60 -26.68
CA LYS A 326 12.59 -16.23 -27.84
C LYS A 326 12.72 -14.78 -28.26
N LEU A 327 12.69 -13.85 -27.32
CA LEU A 327 12.66 -12.38 -27.50
C LEU A 327 14.04 -11.70 -27.34
N GLY A 328 15.05 -12.43 -26.85
CA GLY A 328 16.46 -12.00 -26.89
C GLY A 328 16.92 -11.17 -25.69
N ASN A 329 16.74 -9.84 -25.71
CA ASN A 329 17.04 -8.97 -24.55
C ASN A 329 15.80 -8.17 -24.09
N PHE A 330 14.64 -8.83 -24.10
CA PHE A 330 13.38 -8.20 -23.70
C PHE A 330 13.27 -8.12 -22.18
N ASN A 331 12.97 -6.94 -21.63
CA ASN A 331 12.89 -6.73 -20.18
C ASN A 331 11.51 -6.18 -19.74
N LEU A 332 10.92 -6.81 -18.73
CA LEU A 332 9.75 -6.33 -17.99
C LEU A 332 10.25 -5.75 -16.66
N ILE A 333 10.07 -4.44 -16.44
CA ILE A 333 10.60 -3.74 -15.27
C ILE A 333 9.47 -3.05 -14.52
N THR A 334 9.32 -3.38 -13.23
CA THR A 334 8.48 -2.61 -12.30
C THR A 334 9.37 -1.74 -11.44
N SER A 335 9.01 -0.46 -11.27
CA SER A 335 9.80 0.56 -10.58
C SER A 335 8.92 1.49 -9.71
N GLY A 336 8.00 0.92 -8.94
CA GLY A 336 7.03 1.64 -8.12
C GLY A 336 7.58 2.29 -6.84
N GLY A 337 8.83 2.73 -6.85
CA GLY A 337 9.51 3.25 -5.67
C GLY A 337 9.40 4.75 -5.45
N GLY A 338 8.50 5.47 -6.10
CA GLY A 338 8.52 6.93 -6.12
C GLY A 338 8.18 7.59 -4.78
N GLY A 339 7.15 7.12 -4.08
CA GLY A 339 6.65 7.76 -2.85
C GLY A 339 5.86 6.83 -1.92
N ALA A 340 5.16 5.84 -2.45
CA ALA A 340 4.28 4.95 -1.71
C ALA A 340 4.99 4.06 -0.67
N TYR A 341 4.24 3.51 0.28
CA TYR A 341 4.75 2.53 1.24
C TYR A 341 5.44 1.34 0.54
N THR A 342 6.60 0.90 1.02
CA THR A 342 7.38 -0.19 0.39
C THR A 342 6.60 -1.51 0.34
N HIS A 343 6.37 -2.05 -0.85
CA HIS A 343 5.81 -3.38 -1.04
C HIS A 343 6.86 -4.50 -0.88
N GLY A 344 6.39 -5.71 -0.56
CA GLY A 344 7.24 -6.89 -0.50
C GLY A 344 7.65 -7.41 -1.88
N THR A 345 8.76 -8.16 -1.92
CA THR A 345 9.31 -8.83 -3.13
C THR A 345 9.50 -10.34 -2.94
N HIS A 346 9.39 -10.85 -1.71
CA HIS A 346 9.68 -12.27 -1.41
C HIS A 346 8.60 -13.24 -1.92
N GLN A 347 7.41 -12.72 -2.24
CA GLN A 347 6.29 -13.40 -2.87
C GLN A 347 6.40 -13.49 -4.40
N LEU A 348 7.27 -12.69 -5.04
CA LEU A 348 7.48 -12.69 -6.50
C LEU A 348 7.82 -14.10 -7.01
N LYS A 349 7.08 -14.56 -8.03
CA LYS A 349 7.32 -15.85 -8.71
C LYS A 349 8.75 -15.87 -9.30
N PRO A 350 9.45 -17.02 -9.36
CA PRO A 350 10.71 -17.14 -10.09
C PRO A 350 10.56 -16.95 -11.61
N GLU A 351 9.36 -17.23 -12.12
CA GLU A 351 9.05 -17.31 -13.54
C GLU A 351 7.57 -16.95 -13.75
N ILE A 352 7.27 -16.32 -14.89
CA ILE A 352 5.92 -15.93 -15.30
C ILE A 352 5.73 -16.43 -16.74
N ASN A 353 4.94 -17.49 -16.86
CA ASN A 353 4.54 -18.05 -18.16
C ASN A 353 3.41 -17.22 -18.76
N PHE A 354 3.56 -16.86 -20.03
CA PHE A 354 2.61 -16.10 -20.83
C PHE A 354 2.29 -16.87 -22.11
N LYS A 355 1.03 -16.90 -22.55
CA LYS A 355 0.67 -17.45 -23.86
C LYS A 355 0.38 -16.33 -24.84
N TRP A 356 1.23 -16.23 -25.86
CA TRP A 356 1.13 -15.29 -26.96
C TRP A 356 0.96 -16.06 -28.27
N VAL A 357 -0.13 -15.82 -29.01
CA VAL A 357 -0.35 -16.43 -30.33
C VAL A 357 -0.18 -17.97 -30.30
N GLY A 358 -0.79 -18.61 -29.30
CA GLY A 358 -0.66 -20.06 -29.04
C GLY A 358 0.68 -20.50 -28.42
N GLU A 359 1.78 -19.79 -28.70
CA GLU A 359 3.11 -20.07 -28.13
C GLU A 359 3.22 -19.72 -26.64
N GLY A 360 3.97 -20.54 -25.91
CA GLY A 360 4.44 -20.21 -24.56
C GLY A 360 5.69 -19.34 -24.61
N VAL A 361 5.67 -18.21 -23.90
CA VAL A 361 6.78 -17.28 -23.65
C VAL A 361 7.00 -17.22 -22.13
N SER A 362 8.24 -17.30 -21.63
CA SER A 362 8.49 -17.49 -20.20
C SER A 362 9.44 -16.46 -19.60
N PHE A 363 8.88 -15.48 -18.91
CA PHE A 363 9.63 -14.38 -18.31
C PHE A 363 10.22 -14.81 -16.97
N LYS A 364 11.55 -14.93 -16.89
CA LYS A 364 12.29 -15.38 -15.71
C LYS A 364 12.70 -14.17 -14.87
N LEU A 365 12.49 -14.22 -13.55
CA LEU A 365 12.92 -13.17 -12.62
C LEU A 365 14.45 -13.12 -12.66
N ASN A 366 14.99 -12.08 -13.28
CA ASN A 366 16.37 -12.14 -13.77
C ASN A 366 17.38 -12.12 -12.61
N LYS A 367 18.62 -12.50 -12.90
CA LYS A 367 19.74 -12.35 -11.98
C LYS A 367 20.11 -10.89 -11.89
N LEU A 368 20.16 -10.38 -10.66
CA LEU A 368 20.64 -9.05 -10.31
C LEU A 368 22.05 -8.86 -10.88
N LEU A 369 22.23 -7.82 -11.68
CA LEU A 369 23.51 -7.39 -12.25
C LEU A 369 24.36 -6.72 -11.17
N LYS A 370 25.66 -7.06 -11.14
CA LYS A 370 26.68 -6.25 -10.48
C LYS A 370 27.35 -5.36 -11.52
N PRO A 371 27.56 -4.06 -11.23
CA PRO A 371 28.49 -3.23 -11.99
C PRO A 371 29.86 -3.93 -12.13
N GLY A 372 30.44 -3.87 -13.33
CA GLY A 372 31.83 -4.19 -13.60
C GLY A 372 32.67 -2.92 -13.75
N LYS A 373 33.92 -3.07 -14.18
CA LYS A 373 34.69 -1.96 -14.74
C LYS A 373 34.13 -1.60 -16.12
N ALA A 374 34.37 -0.37 -16.60
CA ALA A 374 34.10 -0.03 -17.99
C ALA A 374 34.85 -0.97 -18.96
N SER A 375 34.32 -1.15 -20.18
CA SER A 375 35.06 -1.84 -21.24
C SER A 375 36.26 -1.00 -21.72
N ALA A 376 37.10 -1.56 -22.61
CA ALA A 376 38.16 -0.79 -23.26
C ALA A 376 37.61 0.41 -24.07
N ASP A 377 36.35 0.29 -24.50
CA ASP A 377 35.56 1.21 -25.31
C ASP A 377 34.69 2.15 -24.43
N GLY A 378 34.85 2.09 -23.10
CA GLY A 378 34.12 2.92 -22.14
C GLY A 378 32.72 2.43 -21.76
N GLU A 379 32.18 1.36 -22.36
CA GLU A 379 30.82 0.92 -22.06
C GLU A 379 30.67 0.38 -20.62
N PRO A 380 29.54 0.67 -19.94
CA PRO A 380 29.28 0.18 -18.58
C PRO A 380 28.98 -1.33 -18.58
N THR A 381 29.95 -2.14 -18.15
CA THR A 381 29.76 -3.60 -18.09
C THR A 381 28.99 -4.04 -16.84
N SER A 382 28.24 -5.14 -16.96
CA SER A 382 27.37 -5.69 -15.91
C SER A 382 27.51 -7.22 -15.82
N ARG A 383 27.84 -7.76 -14.65
CA ARG A 383 27.96 -9.23 -14.41
C ARG A 383 26.78 -9.77 -13.60
N GLN A 384 26.06 -10.76 -14.14
CA GLN A 384 24.99 -11.46 -13.43
C GLN A 384 25.46 -12.11 -12.12
N THR A 385 24.64 -12.02 -11.06
CA THR A 385 24.88 -12.68 -9.77
C THR A 385 23.99 -13.93 -9.56
N LYS A 386 24.00 -14.51 -8.35
CA LYS A 386 23.03 -15.53 -7.91
C LYS A 386 21.80 -14.94 -7.20
N LYS A 387 21.68 -13.61 -7.07
CA LYS A 387 20.53 -12.94 -6.42
C LYS A 387 19.45 -12.60 -7.48
N PRO A 388 18.15 -12.62 -7.14
CA PRO A 388 17.11 -12.11 -8.04
C PRO A 388 17.17 -10.58 -8.13
N ALA A 389 16.86 -10.05 -9.31
CA ALA A 389 16.68 -8.64 -9.63
C ALA A 389 15.39 -8.10 -9.00
N CYS A 390 15.41 -7.85 -7.69
CA CYS A 390 14.33 -7.19 -6.97
C CYS A 390 14.83 -6.43 -5.73
N TYR A 391 14.22 -5.28 -5.46
CA TYR A 391 14.60 -4.38 -4.37
C TYR A 391 13.34 -3.80 -3.68
N PRO A 392 13.16 -3.98 -2.36
CA PRO A 392 14.06 -4.63 -1.40
C PRO A 392 14.34 -6.09 -1.76
N SER A 393 15.55 -6.60 -1.46
CA SER A 393 15.88 -8.02 -1.73
C SER A 393 14.93 -8.98 -0.99
N LYS A 394 14.66 -10.17 -1.53
CA LYS A 394 13.71 -11.13 -0.90
C LYS A 394 13.98 -11.39 0.60
N PRO A 395 15.23 -11.52 1.10
CA PRO A 395 15.50 -11.61 2.53
C PRO A 395 15.15 -10.34 3.32
N ALA A 396 15.45 -9.15 2.78
CA ALA A 396 15.08 -7.87 3.40
C ALA A 396 13.55 -7.70 3.43
N SER A 397 12.85 -8.09 2.37
CA SER A 397 11.38 -8.08 2.32
C SER A 397 10.75 -9.00 3.36
N ARG A 398 11.30 -10.20 3.62
CA ARG A 398 10.85 -11.06 4.74
C ARG A 398 11.09 -10.41 6.10
N ARG A 399 12.21 -9.72 6.30
CA ARG A 399 12.49 -8.95 7.53
C ARG A 399 11.53 -7.78 7.71
N LEU A 400 11.10 -7.12 6.62
CA LEU A 400 10.07 -6.07 6.69
C LEU A 400 8.70 -6.63 7.09
N ALA A 401 8.31 -7.83 6.65
CA ALA A 401 7.00 -8.41 6.99
C ALA A 401 6.78 -8.54 8.52
N TRP A 402 7.83 -8.85 9.28
CA TRP A 402 7.82 -8.93 10.75
C TRP A 402 7.34 -7.65 11.45
N GLY A 403 7.45 -6.48 10.83
CA GLY A 403 7.02 -5.23 11.46
C GLY A 403 5.50 -5.11 11.72
N ASN A 404 4.70 -6.08 11.26
CA ASN A 404 3.30 -6.22 11.64
C ASN A 404 3.08 -6.78 13.06
N THR A 405 4.07 -7.42 13.71
CA THR A 405 3.93 -7.72 15.15
C THR A 405 3.80 -6.44 15.99
N ALA A 406 4.28 -5.32 15.47
CA ALA A 406 4.11 -3.98 16.04
C ALA A 406 2.88 -3.22 15.49
N PHE A 407 1.91 -3.90 14.86
CA PHE A 407 0.72 -3.28 14.25
C PHE A 407 -0.03 -2.39 15.24
N ALA A 408 -0.26 -2.88 16.47
CA ALA A 408 -1.03 -2.17 17.49
C ALA A 408 -0.47 -0.77 17.79
N PHE A 409 0.86 -0.67 17.98
CA PHE A 409 1.55 0.58 18.24
C PHE A 409 1.57 1.54 17.04
N ARG A 410 1.50 1.01 15.81
CA ARG A 410 1.50 1.79 14.57
C ARG A 410 0.11 2.32 14.22
N ASN A 411 -0.93 1.53 14.43
CA ASN A 411 -2.28 1.76 13.89
C ASN A 411 -3.32 1.97 15.01
N LYS A 412 -2.99 2.85 15.97
CA LYS A 412 -3.80 3.11 17.18
C LYS A 412 -5.30 3.36 16.95
N MET A 413 -5.69 4.01 15.84
CA MET A 413 -7.13 4.24 15.54
C MET A 413 -7.87 2.97 15.12
N PHE A 414 -7.19 2.00 14.49
CA PHE A 414 -7.74 0.67 14.25
C PHE A 414 -7.98 -0.03 15.57
N CYS A 415 -6.97 -0.01 16.44
CA CYS A 415 -6.98 -0.63 17.76
C CYS A 415 -8.13 -0.09 18.61
N PHE A 416 -8.29 1.24 18.69
CA PHE A 416 -9.41 1.88 19.36
C PHE A 416 -10.77 1.41 18.83
N ALA A 417 -10.95 1.27 17.52
CA ALA A 417 -12.20 0.77 16.95
C ALA A 417 -12.43 -0.72 17.20
N ILE A 418 -11.38 -1.55 17.23
CA ILE A 418 -11.50 -2.97 17.63
C ILE A 418 -11.87 -3.07 19.12
N GLY A 419 -11.28 -2.26 19.99
CA GLY A 419 -11.64 -2.18 21.41
C GLY A 419 -13.07 -1.66 21.64
N LEU A 420 -13.53 -0.69 20.83
CA LEU A 420 -14.92 -0.25 20.83
C LEU A 420 -15.88 -1.37 20.38
N ILE A 421 -15.52 -2.13 19.34
CA ILE A 421 -16.28 -3.30 18.88
C ILE A 421 -16.31 -4.39 19.96
N TYR A 422 -15.20 -4.64 20.66
CA TYR A 422 -15.12 -5.59 21.78
C TYR A 422 -16.07 -5.17 22.91
N TRP A 423 -16.00 -3.91 23.35
CA TRP A 423 -16.89 -3.37 24.38
C TRP A 423 -18.36 -3.45 23.96
N MET A 424 -18.72 -2.97 22.76
CA MET A 424 -20.09 -3.03 22.23
C MET A 424 -20.60 -4.48 22.12
N LEU A 425 -19.76 -5.43 21.69
CA LEU A 425 -20.12 -6.85 21.69
C LEU A 425 -20.47 -7.31 23.11
N THR A 426 -19.56 -7.12 24.07
CA THR A 426 -19.78 -7.56 25.47
C THR A 426 -20.98 -6.90 26.13
N TRP A 427 -21.29 -5.65 25.79
CA TRP A 427 -22.50 -4.97 26.28
C TRP A 427 -23.80 -5.62 25.78
N THR A 428 -23.82 -6.18 24.55
CA THR A 428 -24.99 -6.98 24.10
C THR A 428 -25.14 -8.34 24.78
N PHE A 429 -24.19 -8.73 25.66
CA PHE A 429 -24.29 -9.89 26.54
C PHE A 429 -24.63 -9.52 28.00
N SER A 430 -24.22 -8.35 28.52
CA SER A 430 -24.53 -7.97 29.92
C SER A 430 -26.02 -7.73 30.18
N GLU A 431 -26.82 -7.44 29.15
CA GLU A 431 -28.29 -7.27 29.26
C GLU A 431 -29.07 -8.60 29.14
N LEU A 432 -28.40 -9.76 29.17
CA LEU A 432 -29.03 -11.08 29.07
C LEU A 432 -29.59 -11.58 30.41
N ASN A 433 -30.90 -11.81 30.45
CA ASN A 433 -31.53 -12.60 31.49
C ASN A 433 -31.47 -14.10 31.14
N THR A 434 -30.74 -14.88 31.95
CA THR A 434 -30.43 -16.30 31.72
C THR A 434 -31.31 -17.29 32.50
N ALA A 435 -32.47 -16.87 33.02
CA ALA A 435 -33.30 -17.63 33.97
C ALA A 435 -33.75 -19.05 33.55
N ASP A 436 -33.67 -19.40 32.26
CA ASP A 436 -34.03 -20.72 31.71
C ASP A 436 -32.83 -21.55 31.19
N ALA A 437 -31.60 -21.05 31.33
CA ALA A 437 -30.40 -21.71 30.83
C ALA A 437 -29.65 -22.48 31.93
N VAL A 438 -29.59 -23.81 31.80
CA VAL A 438 -28.86 -24.69 32.74
C VAL A 438 -27.43 -24.91 32.27
N ILE A 439 -26.44 -24.36 32.97
CA ILE A 439 -25.01 -24.60 32.73
C ILE A 439 -24.48 -25.57 33.79
N ARG A 440 -23.90 -26.70 33.35
CA ARG A 440 -23.12 -27.57 34.23
C ARG A 440 -21.65 -27.14 34.20
N ILE A 441 -21.22 -26.45 35.26
CA ILE A 441 -19.81 -26.20 35.56
C ILE A 441 -19.33 -27.28 36.54
N GLN A 442 -18.25 -27.96 36.18
CA GLN A 442 -17.62 -28.98 37.02
C GLN A 442 -16.32 -28.36 37.56
N ILE A 443 -16.38 -27.89 38.80
CA ILE A 443 -15.25 -27.26 39.49
C ILE A 443 -14.33 -28.38 40.03
N PRO A 444 -13.00 -28.29 39.94
CA PRO A 444 -12.10 -29.31 40.48
C PRO A 444 -12.21 -29.43 42.01
N GLU A 445 -12.09 -30.64 42.54
CA GLU A 445 -12.18 -30.94 43.99
C GLU A 445 -11.15 -30.16 44.85
N THR A 446 -10.07 -29.65 44.23
CA THR A 446 -9.03 -28.86 44.90
C THR A 446 -9.35 -27.35 45.00
N PHE A 447 -10.53 -26.90 44.56
CA PHE A 447 -10.97 -25.52 44.72
C PHE A 447 -11.62 -25.32 46.10
N GLU A 448 -10.80 -25.10 47.12
CA GLU A 448 -11.29 -24.44 48.34
C GLU A 448 -11.78 -23.04 47.97
N ILE A 449 -13.10 -22.84 47.95
CA ILE A 449 -13.70 -21.51 47.88
C ILE A 449 -13.41 -20.83 49.22
N THR A 450 -12.27 -20.14 49.33
CA THR A 450 -11.83 -19.53 50.58
C THR A 450 -12.91 -18.60 51.11
N ARG A 451 -13.40 -18.86 52.33
CA ARG A 451 -14.44 -18.08 53.04
C ARG A 451 -13.90 -16.69 53.43
N GLY A 452 -13.72 -15.83 52.44
CA GLY A 452 -13.15 -14.48 52.59
C GLY A 452 -13.81 -13.39 51.74
N VAL A 453 -14.70 -13.75 50.80
CA VAL A 453 -15.65 -12.81 50.19
C VAL A 453 -16.95 -12.90 50.98
N ASP A 454 -17.50 -11.77 51.44
CA ASP A 454 -18.82 -11.76 52.06
C ASP A 454 -19.90 -12.00 51.00
N LEU A 455 -20.38 -13.24 50.91
CA LEU A 455 -21.40 -13.67 49.95
C LEU A 455 -22.73 -12.90 50.12
N LYS A 456 -22.97 -12.26 51.28
CA LYS A 456 -24.15 -11.41 51.52
C LYS A 456 -24.12 -10.13 50.67
N SER A 457 -22.99 -9.80 50.04
CA SER A 457 -22.87 -8.72 49.06
C SER A 457 -23.31 -9.09 47.63
N PHE A 458 -23.69 -10.35 47.37
CA PHE A 458 -24.18 -10.86 46.08
C PHE A 458 -25.62 -11.42 46.21
N PRO A 459 -26.68 -10.58 46.18
CA PRO A 459 -27.97 -10.90 46.83
C PRO A 459 -28.90 -11.92 46.12
N LEU A 460 -28.46 -12.63 45.07
CA LEU A 460 -29.36 -13.29 44.11
C LEU A 460 -28.82 -14.60 43.47
N ALA A 461 -28.00 -15.39 44.19
CA ALA A 461 -27.40 -16.61 43.61
C ALA A 461 -27.23 -17.85 44.51
N PHE A 462 -27.21 -17.74 45.84
CA PHE A 462 -26.75 -18.85 46.71
C PHE A 462 -27.48 -19.01 48.06
N ASP A 463 -28.80 -18.85 48.10
CA ASP A 463 -29.61 -19.20 49.28
C ASP A 463 -29.63 -20.72 49.58
N ALA A 464 -29.12 -21.55 48.66
CA ALA A 464 -29.16 -23.02 48.71
C ALA A 464 -27.90 -23.70 49.32
N LEU A 465 -26.99 -22.95 49.98
CA LEU A 465 -25.68 -23.47 50.44
C LEU A 465 -25.43 -23.42 51.96
N GLU A 466 -26.40 -23.06 52.81
CA GLU A 466 -26.18 -23.03 54.27
C GLU A 466 -26.30 -24.41 54.97
N ASP A 467 -26.82 -25.46 54.31
CA ASP A 467 -27.43 -26.63 54.98
C ASP A 467 -26.82 -28.02 54.63
N THR A 468 -25.54 -28.11 54.22
CA THR A 468 -24.86 -29.40 53.94
C THR A 468 -23.50 -29.52 54.63
N GLU A 469 -23.35 -30.51 55.53
CA GLU A 469 -22.13 -30.76 56.33
C GLU A 469 -21.19 -31.87 55.80
N GLU A 470 -21.53 -32.59 54.72
CA GLU A 470 -20.74 -33.74 54.24
C GLU A 470 -19.90 -33.45 52.96
N PRO A 471 -18.66 -33.98 52.87
CA PRO A 471 -17.74 -33.76 51.75
C PRO A 471 -17.96 -34.74 50.58
N GLU A 472 -19.18 -34.78 50.04
CA GLU A 472 -19.46 -35.38 48.73
C GLU A 472 -19.00 -34.42 47.59
N PRO A 473 -18.72 -34.92 46.37
CA PRO A 473 -18.33 -34.07 45.24
C PRO A 473 -19.53 -33.24 44.75
N VAL A 474 -19.65 -32.01 45.26
CA VAL A 474 -20.73 -31.07 44.93
C VAL A 474 -20.70 -30.71 43.43
N GLU A 475 -21.61 -31.29 42.64
CA GLU A 475 -22.03 -30.68 41.38
C GLU A 475 -22.68 -29.32 41.74
N PHE A 476 -21.98 -28.22 41.45
CA PHE A 476 -22.49 -26.88 41.67
C PHE A 476 -23.62 -26.56 40.69
N PHE A 477 -24.84 -26.97 41.05
CA PHE A 477 -26.08 -26.47 40.47
C PHE A 477 -26.28 -25.02 40.89
N ILE A 478 -25.72 -24.10 40.10
CA ILE A 478 -26.03 -22.67 40.21
C ILE A 478 -27.50 -22.49 39.77
N GLU A 479 -28.40 -22.42 40.74
CA GLU A 479 -29.84 -22.26 40.50
C GLU A 479 -30.15 -20.96 39.74
N ARG A 480 -30.82 -21.08 38.58
CA ARG A 480 -31.58 -20.05 37.84
C ARG A 480 -31.21 -18.58 38.12
N THR A 481 -29.92 -18.25 38.09
CA THR A 481 -29.47 -16.86 38.23
C THR A 481 -30.01 -16.08 37.03
N LYS A 482 -30.80 -15.04 37.29
CA LYS A 482 -31.52 -14.25 36.27
C LYS A 482 -30.62 -13.31 35.47
N ASP A 483 -29.30 -13.52 35.52
CA ASP A 483 -28.30 -12.51 35.23
C ASP A 483 -27.00 -13.13 34.70
N PHE A 484 -26.59 -12.67 33.51
CA PHE A 484 -25.35 -13.05 32.83
C PHE A 484 -24.07 -12.49 33.50
N GLN A 485 -24.19 -11.39 34.27
CA GLN A 485 -23.09 -10.75 35.00
C GLN A 485 -22.57 -11.67 36.11
N ASN A 486 -23.45 -12.37 36.83
CA ASN A 486 -23.08 -13.33 37.87
C ASN A 486 -22.26 -14.51 37.32
N TRP A 487 -22.67 -15.08 36.18
CA TRP A 487 -21.88 -16.12 35.49
C TRP A 487 -20.50 -15.61 35.04
N THR A 488 -20.45 -14.38 34.54
CA THR A 488 -19.20 -13.72 34.12
C THR A 488 -18.24 -13.54 35.29
N LEU A 489 -18.76 -13.18 36.47
CA LEU A 489 -17.99 -13.04 37.71
C LEU A 489 -17.41 -14.37 38.21
N VAL A 490 -18.23 -15.42 38.27
CA VAL A 490 -17.76 -16.78 38.61
C VAL A 490 -16.65 -17.23 37.65
N MET A 491 -16.79 -16.94 36.35
CA MET A 491 -15.79 -17.31 35.35
C MET A 491 -14.49 -16.52 35.43
N GLY A 492 -14.56 -15.21 35.71
CA GLY A 492 -13.36 -14.42 35.97
C GLY A 492 -12.63 -14.87 37.24
N ARG A 493 -13.40 -15.23 38.28
CA ARG A 493 -12.85 -15.78 39.54
C ARG A 493 -12.06 -17.06 39.30
N VAL A 494 -12.67 -18.09 38.69
CA VAL A 494 -12.01 -19.37 38.42
C VAL A 494 -10.73 -19.17 37.61
N PHE A 495 -10.75 -18.30 36.58
CA PHE A 495 -9.56 -18.01 35.78
C PHE A 495 -8.42 -17.36 36.58
N VAL A 496 -8.72 -16.38 37.43
CA VAL A 496 -7.71 -15.69 38.24
C VAL A 496 -7.20 -16.56 39.40
N GLU A 497 -8.05 -17.38 40.02
CA GLU A 497 -7.64 -18.32 41.07
C GLU A 497 -6.78 -19.47 40.49
N GLU A 498 -7.11 -20.03 39.31
CA GLU A 498 -6.23 -20.99 38.63
C GLU A 498 -4.86 -20.38 38.29
N LEU A 499 -4.81 -19.16 37.73
CA LEU A 499 -3.56 -18.48 37.40
C LEU A 499 -2.65 -18.24 38.61
N ASN A 500 -3.23 -18.07 39.80
CA ASN A 500 -2.53 -17.84 41.06
C ASN A 500 -2.23 -19.12 41.87
N ALA A 501 -2.72 -20.28 41.44
CA ALA A 501 -2.54 -21.54 42.16
C ALA A 501 -1.05 -21.98 42.26
N PRO A 502 -0.71 -22.90 43.18
CA PRO A 502 0.65 -23.45 43.29
C PRO A 502 1.17 -24.04 41.97
N GLY A 503 2.47 -23.86 41.70
CA GLY A 503 3.12 -24.23 40.43
C GLY A 503 3.60 -23.01 39.63
N GLY A 504 2.84 -21.91 39.68
CA GLY A 504 3.20 -20.62 39.11
C GLY A 504 2.55 -20.33 37.76
N MET A 505 2.45 -19.03 37.44
CA MET A 505 1.64 -18.51 36.33
C MET A 505 1.86 -19.22 34.98
N LEU A 506 3.09 -19.65 34.66
CA LEU A 506 3.41 -20.30 33.38
C LEU A 506 2.91 -21.75 33.27
N SER A 507 2.84 -22.53 34.36
CA SER A 507 2.24 -23.88 34.32
C SER A 507 0.72 -23.80 34.27
N ASN A 508 0.14 -22.84 34.98
CA ASN A 508 -1.30 -22.79 35.23
C ASN A 508 -2.07 -22.04 34.13
N PHE A 509 -1.38 -21.23 33.32
CA PHE A 509 -1.98 -20.50 32.21
C PHE A 509 -2.75 -21.39 31.22
N PHE A 510 -2.24 -22.59 30.91
CA PHE A 510 -2.90 -23.46 29.93
C PHE A 510 -4.17 -24.16 30.48
N PRO A 511 -4.18 -24.74 31.70
CA PRO A 511 -5.41 -25.14 32.38
C PRO A 511 -6.45 -24.02 32.49
N ALA A 512 -6.05 -22.85 32.99
CA ALA A 512 -6.94 -21.71 33.21
C ALA A 512 -7.60 -21.25 31.89
N VAL A 513 -6.81 -21.17 30.81
CA VAL A 513 -7.33 -20.89 29.46
C VAL A 513 -8.27 -21.98 28.96
N LEU A 514 -7.97 -23.27 29.18
CA LEU A 514 -8.81 -24.37 28.71
C LEU A 514 -10.20 -24.39 29.39
N ASN A 515 -10.23 -24.16 30.70
CA ASN A 515 -11.48 -24.05 31.46
C ASN A 515 -12.27 -22.79 31.05
N LEU A 516 -11.59 -21.65 30.89
CA LEU A 516 -12.22 -20.41 30.42
C LEU A 516 -12.77 -20.54 28.98
N VAL A 517 -12.12 -21.31 28.10
CA VAL A 517 -12.67 -21.67 26.77
C VAL A 517 -13.92 -22.54 26.91
N LYS A 518 -13.86 -23.63 27.71
CA LYS A 518 -14.98 -24.58 27.91
C LYS A 518 -16.26 -23.86 28.34
N TYR A 519 -16.15 -23.03 29.37
CA TYR A 519 -17.30 -22.34 29.96
C TYR A 519 -17.68 -21.06 29.20
N GLY A 520 -16.70 -20.33 28.63
CA GLY A 520 -16.97 -19.20 27.74
C GLY A 520 -17.72 -19.59 26.47
N ILE A 521 -17.49 -20.78 25.92
CA ILE A 521 -18.30 -21.34 24.81
C ILE A 521 -19.75 -21.60 25.25
N GLN A 522 -19.98 -22.11 26.46
CA GLN A 522 -21.34 -22.34 26.97
C GLN A 522 -22.10 -21.02 27.13
N LEU A 523 -21.48 -20.00 27.75
CA LEU A 523 -22.06 -18.67 27.89
C LEU A 523 -22.31 -17.98 26.54
N LEU A 524 -21.39 -18.11 25.59
CA LEU A 524 -21.57 -17.63 24.21
C LEU A 524 -22.78 -18.29 23.54
N MET A 525 -22.93 -19.63 23.64
CA MET A 525 -24.06 -20.35 23.04
C MET A 525 -25.40 -19.94 23.64
N ILE A 526 -25.45 -19.67 24.96
CA ILE A 526 -26.64 -19.16 25.64
C ILE A 526 -26.95 -17.74 25.20
N GLY A 527 -25.96 -16.85 25.15
CA GLY A 527 -26.18 -15.48 24.68
C GLY A 527 -26.59 -15.39 23.21
N LEU A 528 -26.10 -16.29 22.35
CA LEU A 528 -26.58 -16.45 20.99
C LEU A 528 -28.06 -16.89 20.93
N GLY A 529 -28.46 -17.83 21.79
CA GLY A 529 -29.83 -18.32 21.89
C GLY A 529 -30.84 -17.31 22.44
N HIS A 530 -30.41 -16.45 23.38
CA HIS A 530 -31.27 -15.49 24.07
C HIS A 530 -31.19 -14.05 23.53
N SER A 531 -30.15 -13.67 22.76
CA SER A 531 -30.05 -12.37 22.09
C SER A 531 -29.92 -12.49 20.56
N PRO A 532 -31.02 -12.28 19.81
CA PRO A 532 -30.98 -12.15 18.37
C PRO A 532 -30.05 -11.02 17.88
N GLY A 533 -29.91 -9.95 18.68
CA GLY A 533 -28.99 -8.84 18.41
C GLY A 533 -27.53 -9.27 18.44
N ALA A 534 -27.10 -9.98 19.50
CA ALA A 534 -25.76 -10.52 19.62
C ALA A 534 -25.47 -11.55 18.50
N SER A 535 -26.45 -12.42 18.19
CA SER A 535 -26.37 -13.36 17.05
C SER A 535 -26.17 -12.65 15.71
N VAL A 536 -26.93 -11.62 15.39
CA VAL A 536 -26.76 -10.85 14.13
C VAL A 536 -25.42 -10.11 14.12
N PHE A 537 -24.97 -9.54 15.24
CA PHE A 537 -23.69 -8.84 15.32
C PHE A 537 -22.50 -9.81 15.16
N LEU A 538 -22.54 -10.99 15.77
CA LEU A 538 -21.49 -12.01 15.63
C LEU A 538 -21.46 -12.63 14.23
N LEU A 539 -22.61 -12.90 13.61
CA LEU A 539 -22.67 -13.35 12.22
C LEU A 539 -22.16 -12.26 11.26
N GLY A 540 -22.54 -11.00 11.48
CA GLY A 540 -22.08 -9.87 10.68
C GLY A 540 -20.57 -9.61 10.81
N THR A 541 -20.02 -9.68 12.02
CA THR A 541 -18.57 -9.54 12.24
C THR A 541 -17.79 -10.74 11.70
N TRP A 542 -18.24 -11.97 11.90
CA TRP A 542 -17.67 -13.15 11.23
C TRP A 542 -17.67 -13.01 9.71
N TYR A 543 -18.79 -12.53 9.11
CA TYR A 543 -18.87 -12.28 7.68
C TYR A 543 -17.88 -11.20 7.21
N VAL A 544 -17.61 -10.15 8.01
CA VAL A 544 -16.55 -9.17 7.71
C VAL A 544 -15.16 -9.82 7.71
N PHE A 545 -14.82 -10.66 8.70
CA PHE A 545 -13.54 -11.38 8.70
C PHE A 545 -13.42 -12.39 7.54
N PHE A 546 -14.51 -13.06 7.18
CA PHE A 546 -14.62 -13.92 6.00
C PHE A 546 -14.38 -13.14 4.70
N ALA A 547 -15.07 -12.01 4.51
CA ALA A 547 -14.96 -11.17 3.32
C ALA A 547 -13.60 -10.49 3.20
N ILE A 548 -12.95 -10.15 4.32
CA ILE A 548 -11.56 -9.68 4.34
C ILE A 548 -10.61 -10.78 3.84
N ALA A 549 -10.79 -12.03 4.28
CA ALA A 549 -9.97 -13.16 3.85
C ALA A 549 -10.15 -13.49 2.35
N ASP A 550 -11.35 -13.27 1.78
CA ASP A 550 -11.64 -13.54 0.37
C ASP A 550 -11.08 -12.48 -0.60
N THR A 551 -9.77 -12.54 -0.76
CA THR A 551 -8.98 -11.63 -1.59
C THR A 551 -9.24 -11.81 -3.10
N LYS A 552 -9.45 -10.69 -3.83
CA LYS A 552 -9.71 -10.59 -5.30
C LYS A 552 -8.63 -11.23 -6.24
N ARG A 553 -7.60 -11.91 -5.71
CA ARG A 553 -6.53 -12.62 -6.44
C ARG A 553 -6.50 -14.11 -6.03
N VAL A 554 -6.15 -14.99 -6.99
CA VAL A 554 -5.78 -16.42 -6.86
C VAL A 554 -6.92 -17.46 -6.75
N ASP A 555 -6.94 -18.33 -7.76
CA ASP A 555 -7.25 -19.77 -7.89
C ASP A 555 -8.26 -20.44 -6.93
N ALA A 556 -9.29 -21.08 -7.51
CA ALA A 556 -10.33 -21.82 -6.82
C ALA A 556 -9.81 -22.90 -5.84
N GLY A 557 -8.69 -23.57 -6.17
CA GLY A 557 -8.07 -24.61 -5.34
C GLY A 557 -7.55 -24.15 -3.98
N ARG A 558 -7.58 -22.85 -3.64
CA ARG A 558 -7.19 -22.32 -2.32
C ARG A 558 -8.34 -21.72 -1.51
N VAL A 559 -9.58 -21.73 -2.04
CA VAL A 559 -10.73 -21.07 -1.39
C VAL A 559 -11.04 -21.66 -0.01
N TRP A 560 -10.96 -22.99 0.15
CA TRP A 560 -11.16 -23.64 1.46
C TRP A 560 -10.22 -23.08 2.54
N ASN A 561 -8.93 -22.94 2.21
CA ASN A 561 -7.92 -22.45 3.15
C ASN A 561 -8.17 -20.99 3.54
N LYS A 562 -8.71 -20.13 2.63
CA LYS A 562 -9.12 -18.76 2.99
C LYS A 562 -10.25 -18.75 4.03
N ARG A 563 -11.28 -19.60 3.86
CA ARG A 563 -12.45 -19.67 4.75
C ARG A 563 -12.09 -20.12 6.17
N VAL A 564 -11.27 -21.15 6.29
CA VAL A 564 -10.75 -21.63 7.58
C VAL A 564 -9.92 -20.52 8.25
N LEU A 565 -9.02 -19.88 7.51
CA LEU A 565 -8.11 -18.87 8.04
C LEU A 565 -8.82 -17.60 8.53
N GLY A 566 -9.83 -17.11 7.81
CA GLY A 566 -10.68 -16.00 8.28
C GLY A 566 -11.55 -16.37 9.49
N THR A 567 -12.08 -17.60 9.54
CA THR A 567 -12.87 -18.08 10.68
C THR A 567 -12.01 -18.27 11.93
N VAL A 568 -10.81 -18.86 11.80
CA VAL A 568 -9.84 -18.96 12.91
C VAL A 568 -9.43 -17.56 13.39
N HIS A 569 -9.23 -16.60 12.50
CA HIS A 569 -8.92 -15.22 12.89
C HIS A 569 -10.04 -14.57 13.73
N PHE A 570 -11.29 -14.73 13.29
CA PHE A 570 -12.47 -14.28 14.04
C PHE A 570 -12.60 -14.97 15.40
N LEU A 571 -12.44 -16.30 15.46
CA LEU A 571 -12.50 -17.06 16.71
C LEU A 571 -11.37 -16.66 17.68
N THR A 572 -10.17 -16.34 17.19
CA THR A 572 -9.09 -15.80 18.02
C THR A 572 -9.44 -14.42 18.61
N HIS A 573 -10.12 -13.56 17.86
CA HIS A 573 -10.64 -12.29 18.39
C HIS A 573 -11.71 -12.53 19.46
N LEU A 574 -12.70 -13.37 19.16
CA LEU A 574 -13.81 -13.70 20.05
C LEU A 574 -13.32 -14.32 21.38
N PHE A 575 -12.39 -15.27 21.31
CA PHE A 575 -11.75 -15.86 22.49
C PHE A 575 -11.08 -14.78 23.37
N TRP A 576 -10.19 -13.97 22.81
CA TRP A 576 -9.49 -12.95 23.61
C TRP A 576 -10.41 -11.82 24.10
N MET A 577 -11.53 -11.56 23.43
CA MET A 577 -12.59 -10.68 23.93
C MET A 577 -13.25 -11.27 25.20
N TRP A 578 -13.63 -12.55 25.19
CA TRP A 578 -14.18 -13.23 26.37
C TRP A 578 -13.18 -13.29 27.53
N VAL A 579 -11.91 -13.58 27.26
CA VAL A 579 -10.87 -13.60 28.30
C VAL A 579 -10.76 -12.25 29.00
N LEU A 580 -10.76 -11.15 28.23
CA LEU A 580 -10.72 -9.80 28.79
C LEU A 580 -12.00 -9.45 29.54
N TYR A 581 -13.17 -9.80 29.01
CA TYR A 581 -14.46 -9.49 29.63
C TYR A 581 -14.58 -10.15 31.02
N CYS A 582 -14.40 -11.48 31.11
CA CYS A 582 -14.48 -12.18 32.39
C CYS A 582 -13.42 -11.69 33.39
N SER A 583 -12.18 -11.46 32.92
CA SER A 583 -11.09 -10.97 33.79
C SER A 583 -11.36 -9.56 34.34
N LEU A 584 -11.75 -8.61 33.48
CA LEU A 584 -11.99 -7.22 33.89
C LEU A 584 -13.22 -7.11 34.78
N ILE A 585 -14.35 -7.72 34.41
CA ILE A 585 -15.57 -7.68 35.24
C ILE A 585 -15.30 -8.25 36.65
N TYR A 586 -14.59 -9.37 36.76
CA TYR A 586 -14.18 -9.92 38.07
C TYR A 586 -13.23 -8.98 38.83
N ILE A 587 -12.16 -8.49 38.21
CA ILE A 587 -11.21 -7.58 38.87
C ILE A 587 -11.92 -6.31 39.39
N ASN A 588 -12.85 -5.77 38.58
CA ASN A 588 -13.53 -4.52 38.87
C ASN A 588 -14.49 -4.66 40.06
N HIS A 589 -15.23 -5.77 40.14
CA HIS A 589 -16.13 -6.07 41.25
C HIS A 589 -15.39 -6.53 42.51
N SER A 590 -14.29 -7.29 42.40
CA SER A 590 -13.61 -7.92 43.55
C SER A 590 -12.49 -7.08 44.18
N TYR A 591 -11.88 -6.13 43.46
CA TYR A 591 -10.75 -5.36 43.98
C TYR A 591 -10.88 -3.85 43.79
N LEU A 592 -11.53 -3.38 42.72
CA LEU A 592 -11.55 -1.96 42.38
C LEU A 592 -12.79 -1.21 42.88
N LYS A 593 -13.92 -1.90 43.15
CA LYS A 593 -15.18 -1.30 43.65
C LYS A 593 -14.95 -0.37 44.84
N ASP A 594 -14.26 -0.85 45.88
CA ASP A 594 -14.03 -0.08 47.10
C ASP A 594 -12.92 0.97 46.93
N ILE A 595 -11.86 0.65 46.17
CA ILE A 595 -10.76 1.59 45.85
C ILE A 595 -11.29 2.84 45.12
N PHE A 596 -12.20 2.68 44.15
CA PHE A 596 -12.81 3.82 43.46
C PHE A 596 -13.82 4.56 44.33
N TYR A 597 -14.51 3.89 45.26
CA TYR A 597 -15.37 4.56 46.23
C TYR A 597 -14.56 5.45 47.19
N GLU A 598 -13.43 4.97 47.69
CA GLU A 598 -12.52 5.76 48.54
C GLU A 598 -11.86 6.92 47.77
N LEU A 599 -11.40 6.69 46.54
CA LEU A 599 -10.81 7.73 45.68
C LEU A 599 -11.82 8.79 45.20
N ALA A 600 -13.10 8.42 45.07
CA ALA A 600 -14.16 9.40 44.81
C ALA A 600 -14.35 10.31 46.02
N GLY A 601 -14.52 9.75 47.22
CA GLY A 601 -14.66 10.51 48.47
C GLY A 601 -15.93 11.39 48.56
N PRO A 602 -16.29 11.91 49.74
CA PRO A 602 -17.56 12.62 49.98
C PRO A 602 -17.63 14.05 49.44
N ASP A 603 -16.55 14.59 48.84
CA ASP A 603 -16.46 15.98 48.39
C ASP A 603 -16.24 16.19 46.87
N ASN A 604 -16.03 15.14 46.05
CA ASN A 604 -15.78 15.30 44.61
C ASN A 604 -17.03 15.22 43.74
N PHE A 605 -17.07 16.02 42.66
CA PHE A 605 -18.18 16.13 41.70
C PHE A 605 -18.65 14.81 41.02
N LEU A 606 -17.87 13.72 41.09
CA LEU A 606 -18.22 12.41 40.55
C LEU A 606 -19.26 11.62 41.40
N LEU A 607 -19.70 12.19 42.53
CA LEU A 607 -20.46 11.53 43.60
C LEU A 607 -21.88 11.00 43.30
N PHE A 608 -22.51 11.41 42.20
CA PHE A 608 -23.94 11.12 41.97
C PHE A 608 -24.24 9.71 41.44
N LEU A 609 -23.28 8.80 41.48
CA LEU A 609 -23.35 7.45 40.91
C LEU A 609 -23.21 6.39 42.04
N PRO A 610 -24.20 5.49 42.24
CA PRO A 610 -24.12 4.37 43.19
C PRO A 610 -22.83 3.55 43.05
N LYS A 611 -22.35 2.96 44.16
CA LYS A 611 -21.11 2.15 44.18
C LYS A 611 -21.17 0.99 43.18
N GLU A 612 -22.37 0.50 42.96
CA GLU A 612 -22.75 -0.63 42.12
C GLU A 612 -22.46 -0.36 40.63
N LEU A 613 -22.48 0.91 40.20
CA LEU A 613 -22.24 1.29 38.79
C LEU A 613 -20.75 1.49 38.46
N TRP A 614 -19.88 1.66 39.45
CA TRP A 614 -18.46 1.95 39.20
C TRP A 614 -17.72 0.86 38.42
N PRO A 615 -17.92 -0.45 38.68
CA PRO A 615 -17.31 -1.53 37.88
C PRO A 615 -17.67 -1.47 36.38
N ASP A 616 -18.92 -1.13 36.07
CA ASP A 616 -19.43 -1.08 34.69
C ASP A 616 -19.07 0.23 33.98
N LEU A 617 -18.84 1.31 34.74
CA LEU A 617 -18.35 2.59 34.22
C LEU A 617 -16.85 2.57 33.90
N ILE A 618 -16.03 1.82 34.65
CA ILE A 618 -14.60 1.67 34.35
C ILE A 618 -14.33 0.62 33.27
N TYR A 619 -15.14 -0.45 33.19
CA TYR A 619 -15.01 -1.49 32.17
C TYR A 619 -14.77 -1.00 30.71
N PRO A 620 -15.52 -0.02 30.14
CA PRO A 620 -15.22 0.54 28.81
C PRO A 620 -13.86 1.25 28.75
N LEU A 621 -13.44 1.91 29.82
CA LEU A 621 -12.15 2.63 29.90
C LEU A 621 -10.95 1.67 29.88
N GLU A 622 -11.18 0.39 30.20
CA GLU A 622 -10.17 -0.67 30.19
C GLU A 622 -10.26 -1.54 28.93
N MET A 623 -11.47 -2.01 28.58
CA MET A 623 -11.68 -2.88 27.42
C MET A 623 -11.34 -2.19 26.09
N ILE A 624 -11.64 -0.90 25.94
CA ILE A 624 -11.33 -0.16 24.70
C ILE A 624 -9.80 -0.07 24.45
N PRO A 625 -8.94 0.34 25.41
CA PRO A 625 -7.49 0.30 25.21
C PRO A 625 -6.88 -1.11 25.25
N LEU A 626 -7.29 -2.00 26.16
CA LEU A 626 -6.69 -3.35 26.31
C LEU A 626 -7.14 -4.31 25.21
N GLY A 627 -8.45 -4.43 24.98
CA GLY A 627 -9.03 -5.17 23.86
C GLY A 627 -8.61 -4.59 22.52
N GLY A 628 -8.45 -3.27 22.44
CA GLY A 628 -7.87 -2.61 21.27
C GLY A 628 -6.40 -2.98 21.03
N LEU A 629 -5.57 -3.01 22.08
CA LEU A 629 -4.16 -3.41 21.99
C LEU A 629 -4.02 -4.88 21.56
N ILE A 630 -4.75 -5.78 22.21
CA ILE A 630 -4.72 -7.23 21.97
C ILE A 630 -5.31 -7.56 20.61
N GLY A 631 -6.48 -7.00 20.25
CA GLY A 631 -7.06 -7.12 18.91
C GLY A 631 -6.13 -6.58 17.81
N GLY A 632 -5.49 -5.43 18.05
CA GLY A 632 -4.47 -4.88 17.14
C GLY A 632 -3.23 -5.76 16.99
N PHE A 633 -2.86 -6.53 18.03
CA PHE A 633 -1.78 -7.51 17.97
C PHE A 633 -2.19 -8.78 17.21
N ILE A 634 -3.36 -9.36 17.52
CA ILE A 634 -3.93 -10.52 16.83
C ILE A 634 -4.01 -10.24 15.32
N PHE A 635 -4.52 -9.07 14.93
CA PHE A 635 -4.61 -8.65 13.53
C PHE A 635 -3.23 -8.47 12.87
N GLY A 636 -2.24 -7.95 13.61
CA GLY A 636 -0.85 -7.86 13.15
C GLY A 636 -0.19 -9.22 12.92
N VAL A 637 -0.43 -10.18 13.82
CA VAL A 637 0.04 -11.57 13.71
C VAL A 637 -0.67 -12.29 12.56
N TYR A 638 -1.98 -12.05 12.36
CA TYR A 638 -2.73 -12.56 11.21
C TYR A 638 -2.11 -12.10 9.89
N LEU A 639 -1.94 -10.79 9.68
CA LEU A 639 -1.34 -10.26 8.45
C LEU A 639 0.06 -10.86 8.21
N PHE A 640 0.88 -10.96 9.25
CA PHE A 640 2.21 -11.55 9.17
C PHE A 640 2.18 -13.04 8.77
N GLY A 641 1.40 -13.86 9.48
CA GLY A 641 1.34 -15.31 9.27
C GLY A 641 0.69 -15.68 7.93
N THR A 642 -0.44 -15.06 7.60
CA THR A 642 -1.13 -15.26 6.30
C THR A 642 -0.25 -14.87 5.12
N HIS A 643 0.52 -13.78 5.23
CA HIS A 643 1.44 -13.36 4.18
C HIS A 643 2.64 -14.30 4.02
N LEU A 644 3.30 -14.72 5.12
CA LEU A 644 4.44 -15.63 5.00
C LEU A 644 4.06 -17.05 4.54
N LEU A 645 2.94 -17.60 5.03
CA LEU A 645 2.55 -18.99 4.77
C LEU A 645 1.77 -19.12 3.45
N ALA A 646 0.77 -18.26 3.22
CA ALA A 646 -0.14 -18.36 2.07
C ALA A 646 0.12 -17.34 0.96
N LYS A 647 1.01 -16.35 1.17
CA LYS A 647 1.35 -15.26 0.23
C LYS A 647 0.17 -14.34 -0.15
N ILE A 648 -0.87 -14.33 0.68
CA ILE A 648 -2.02 -13.40 0.56
C ILE A 648 -1.74 -12.08 1.30
N HIS A 649 -2.70 -11.15 1.29
CA HIS A 649 -2.68 -9.89 2.04
C HIS A 649 -1.40 -9.03 1.94
N SER A 650 -0.65 -9.11 0.83
CA SER A 650 0.58 -8.31 0.59
C SER A 650 0.37 -6.84 0.91
N ASP A 651 -0.63 -6.26 0.26
CA ASP A 651 -0.87 -4.83 0.24
C ASP A 651 -1.27 -4.33 1.63
N TRP A 652 -2.06 -5.12 2.36
CA TRP A 652 -2.42 -4.91 3.77
C TRP A 652 -1.20 -5.02 4.70
N THR A 653 -0.36 -6.04 4.48
CA THR A 653 0.86 -6.36 5.26
C THR A 653 1.94 -5.28 5.15
N PHE A 654 1.92 -4.44 4.10
CA PHE A 654 2.87 -3.35 3.91
C PHE A 654 2.25 -1.95 4.13
N SER A 655 0.99 -1.73 3.73
CA SER A 655 0.25 -0.48 4.04
C SER A 655 -0.04 -0.31 5.53
N ALA A 656 -0.14 -1.39 6.31
CA ALA A 656 -0.18 -1.34 7.77
C ALA A 656 1.08 -0.71 8.38
N GLN A 657 2.21 -0.87 7.70
CA GLN A 657 3.53 -0.47 8.19
C GLN A 657 3.96 0.92 7.77
N ARG A 658 3.53 1.38 6.58
CA ARG A 658 3.86 2.70 6.00
C ARG A 658 5.38 2.91 5.89
N THR A 659 6.08 1.86 5.47
CA THR A 659 7.53 1.83 5.33
C THR A 659 7.99 2.81 4.26
N THR A 660 8.71 3.87 4.66
CA THR A 660 9.18 4.93 3.75
C THR A 660 10.52 4.61 3.07
N GLY A 661 11.17 3.49 3.41
CA GLY A 661 12.46 3.11 2.82
C GLY A 661 12.34 2.55 1.40
N TYR A 662 13.45 2.02 0.90
CA TYR A 662 13.56 1.31 -0.39
C TYR A 662 12.87 2.02 -1.56
N LYS A 663 13.04 3.35 -1.63
CA LYS A 663 12.53 4.16 -2.74
C LYS A 663 13.40 3.97 -3.97
N ASN A 664 12.84 4.13 -5.16
CA ASN A 664 13.53 3.93 -6.43
C ASN A 664 12.90 4.73 -7.58
N PHE A 665 13.71 4.99 -8.59
CA PHE A 665 13.33 5.55 -9.89
C PHE A 665 14.29 5.01 -10.96
N LEU A 666 13.95 5.16 -12.24
CA LEU A 666 14.82 4.83 -13.36
C LEU A 666 15.34 6.11 -14.01
N ARG A 667 16.63 6.13 -14.33
CA ARG A 667 17.22 7.10 -15.24
C ARG A 667 17.64 6.36 -16.51
N MET A 668 17.23 6.83 -17.68
CA MET A 668 17.33 6.12 -18.95
C MET A 668 18.09 6.94 -19.97
N CYS A 669 19.00 6.30 -20.70
CA CYS A 669 19.82 6.86 -21.76
C CYS A 669 19.47 6.15 -23.07
N PHE A 670 19.08 6.92 -24.10
CA PHE A 670 18.69 6.44 -25.42
C PHE A 670 19.75 6.85 -26.46
N GLU A 671 20.29 5.84 -27.15
CA GLU A 671 21.39 5.90 -28.11
C GLU A 671 20.99 5.12 -29.39
N PRO A 672 21.66 5.27 -30.55
CA PRO A 672 21.25 4.72 -31.86
C PRO A 672 20.63 3.32 -31.91
N ASP A 673 21.28 2.31 -31.32
CA ASP A 673 20.75 0.94 -31.18
C ASP A 673 20.48 0.55 -29.70
N LYS A 674 20.77 1.44 -28.74
CA LYS A 674 20.98 1.05 -27.33
C LYS A 674 20.12 1.87 -26.38
N LEU A 675 19.44 1.19 -25.46
CA LEU A 675 18.77 1.76 -24.29
C LEU A 675 19.51 1.29 -23.04
N THR A 676 20.11 2.22 -22.31
CA THR A 676 20.81 1.95 -21.05
C THR A 676 19.96 2.46 -19.88
N ILE A 677 19.46 1.55 -19.03
CA ILE A 677 18.62 1.86 -17.87
C ILE A 677 19.43 1.74 -16.58
N TYR A 678 19.39 2.79 -15.76
CA TYR A 678 20.02 2.88 -14.44
C TYR A 678 18.94 2.89 -13.34
N PRO A 679 18.70 1.76 -12.63
CA PRO A 679 17.72 1.71 -11.54
C PRO A 679 18.36 2.23 -10.24
N ILE A 680 17.97 3.43 -9.82
CA ILE A 680 18.57 4.15 -8.69
C ILE A 680 17.70 3.95 -7.44
N GLY A 681 18.31 3.49 -6.35
CA GLY A 681 17.64 3.13 -5.10
C GLY A 681 18.12 3.91 -3.87
N LEU A 682 17.20 4.26 -2.99
CA LEU A 682 17.45 4.88 -1.68
C LEU A 682 16.87 4.01 -0.55
N ASP A 683 17.74 3.33 0.21
CA ASP A 683 17.33 2.42 1.29
C ASP A 683 16.56 3.16 2.40
N TYR A 684 17.04 4.35 2.76
CA TYR A 684 16.53 5.15 3.88
C TYR A 684 16.13 6.56 3.45
N VAL A 685 14.83 6.84 3.55
CA VAL A 685 14.27 8.19 3.44
C VAL A 685 14.39 8.94 4.77
N PRO A 686 14.88 10.19 4.79
CA PRO A 686 14.81 11.03 5.98
C PRO A 686 13.37 11.26 6.44
N ARG A 687 13.02 10.80 7.64
CA ARG A 687 11.78 11.21 8.32
C ARG A 687 11.78 12.73 8.54
N ARG A 688 10.62 13.38 8.55
CA ARG A 688 10.37 14.83 8.75
C ARG A 688 11.43 15.66 9.49
N ARG A 689 11.93 15.20 10.65
CA ARG A 689 12.97 15.89 11.46
C ARG A 689 14.35 15.99 10.78
N GLY A 690 14.62 15.11 9.83
CA GLY A 690 15.83 15.03 9.02
C GLY A 690 15.86 15.98 7.82
N TRP A 691 14.81 16.78 7.61
CA TRP A 691 14.79 17.87 6.64
C TRP A 691 15.00 19.23 7.32
N ARG A 692 15.37 20.24 6.54
CA ARG A 692 15.38 21.67 6.92
C ARG A 692 15.13 22.53 5.67
N TRP A 693 14.69 23.77 5.85
CA TRP A 693 14.71 24.73 4.75
C TRP A 693 16.14 25.11 4.40
N SER A 694 16.43 25.22 3.11
CA SER A 694 17.72 25.69 2.60
C SER A 694 17.95 27.15 3.02
N LYS A 695 19.21 27.50 3.37
CA LYS A 695 19.60 28.90 3.57
C LYS A 695 19.86 29.54 2.21
N ASN A 696 19.08 30.56 1.85
CA ASN A 696 19.23 31.35 0.61
C ASN A 696 19.58 30.51 -0.63
N PRO A 697 18.76 29.51 -1.01
CA PRO A 697 19.01 28.70 -2.21
C PRO A 697 19.03 29.60 -3.44
N ALA A 698 19.97 29.35 -4.36
CA ALA A 698 20.00 30.00 -5.66
C ALA A 698 18.74 29.64 -6.50
N PRO A 699 18.40 30.42 -7.54
CA PRO A 699 17.34 30.08 -8.49
C PRO A 699 17.41 28.62 -8.97
N GLY A 700 16.26 27.96 -9.11
CA GLY A 700 16.16 26.54 -9.51
C GLY A 700 16.64 25.51 -8.48
N ARG A 701 17.36 25.89 -7.42
CA ARG A 701 17.89 24.95 -6.41
C ARG A 701 16.82 24.54 -5.37
N PRO A 702 16.90 23.33 -4.78
CA PRO A 702 15.94 22.85 -3.79
C PRO A 702 15.71 23.81 -2.61
N LYS A 703 14.43 24.08 -2.30
CA LYS A 703 14.00 24.96 -1.18
C LYS A 703 14.07 24.25 0.18
N VAL A 704 14.09 22.93 0.20
CA VAL A 704 14.26 22.07 1.38
C VAL A 704 15.46 21.16 1.11
N GLU A 705 16.24 20.86 2.15
CA GLU A 705 17.45 20.03 2.04
C GLU A 705 17.56 19.05 3.23
N PRO A 706 18.26 17.91 3.06
CA PRO A 706 18.40 16.92 4.11
C PRO A 706 19.54 17.28 5.08
N ARG A 707 19.32 17.01 6.37
CA ARG A 707 20.27 17.29 7.46
C ARG A 707 21.52 16.40 7.43
N SER A 708 21.42 15.24 6.82
CA SER A 708 22.53 14.34 6.45
C SER A 708 22.38 13.99 4.98
N ALA A 709 23.48 13.75 4.26
CA ALA A 709 23.40 13.48 2.83
C ALA A 709 22.54 12.24 2.51
N LEU A 710 21.76 12.30 1.42
CA LEU A 710 21.13 11.11 0.84
C LEU A 710 22.22 10.16 0.31
N LYS A 711 21.94 8.85 0.36
CA LYS A 711 22.86 7.80 -0.07
C LYS A 711 22.18 6.92 -1.12
N PRO A 712 22.00 7.42 -2.36
CA PRO A 712 21.52 6.59 -3.45
C PRO A 712 22.55 5.53 -3.82
N HIS A 713 22.09 4.48 -4.49
CA HIS A 713 22.93 3.45 -5.09
C HIS A 713 22.28 2.88 -6.35
N LEU A 714 23.07 2.26 -7.22
CA LEU A 714 22.50 1.39 -8.25
C LEU A 714 21.94 0.12 -7.59
N ILE A 715 20.64 -0.14 -7.78
CA ILE A 715 19.95 -1.34 -7.27
C ILE A 715 20.54 -2.60 -7.90
N GLU A 716 20.83 -2.52 -9.19
CA GLU A 716 21.64 -3.44 -9.96
C GLU A 716 22.44 -2.67 -11.00
N GLY A 717 23.52 -3.26 -11.51
CA GLY A 717 24.36 -2.64 -12.54
C GLY A 717 23.57 -2.30 -13.81
N PRO A 718 24.08 -1.36 -14.65
CA PRO A 718 23.33 -0.82 -15.77
C PRO A 718 22.76 -1.91 -16.69
N ILE A 719 21.49 -1.74 -17.04
CA ILE A 719 20.73 -2.68 -17.88
C ILE A 719 20.81 -2.15 -19.31
N VAL A 720 21.70 -2.75 -20.09
CA VAL A 720 21.86 -2.46 -21.52
C VAL A 720 20.89 -3.33 -22.31
N ILE A 721 20.04 -2.69 -23.13
CA ILE A 721 19.14 -3.33 -24.08
C ILE A 721 19.52 -2.83 -25.47
N ARG A 722 20.13 -3.67 -26.30
CA ARG A 722 20.38 -3.34 -27.71
C ARG A 722 19.20 -3.82 -28.56
N ALA A 723 18.68 -2.99 -29.45
CA ALA A 723 17.57 -3.38 -30.31
C ALA A 723 17.99 -4.44 -31.34
N SER A 724 19.27 -4.49 -31.73
CA SER A 724 19.88 -5.61 -32.45
C SER A 724 19.73 -6.97 -31.72
N GLU A 725 19.77 -7.00 -30.38
CA GLU A 725 19.58 -8.20 -29.56
C GLU A 725 18.09 -8.55 -29.31
N VAL A 726 17.16 -7.60 -29.56
CA VAL A 726 15.72 -7.80 -29.37
C VAL A 726 15.07 -8.40 -30.62
N ARG A 727 14.27 -9.45 -30.40
CA ARG A 727 13.42 -10.09 -31.41
C ARG A 727 11.95 -9.76 -31.16
N ASN A 728 11.19 -9.57 -32.23
CA ASN A 728 9.75 -9.36 -32.15
C ASN A 728 9.03 -10.65 -31.71
N PHE A 729 7.84 -10.48 -31.13
CA PHE A 729 6.98 -11.59 -30.74
C PHE A 729 6.56 -12.43 -31.97
N PRO A 730 6.28 -13.74 -31.80
CA PRO A 730 5.65 -14.56 -32.82
C PRO A 730 4.35 -13.92 -33.36
N ARG A 731 4.10 -14.07 -34.66
CA ARG A 731 2.98 -13.44 -35.37
C ARG A 731 1.78 -14.38 -35.54
N ASP A 732 0.58 -13.79 -35.47
CA ASP A 732 -0.61 -14.21 -36.22
C ASP A 732 -0.48 -13.64 -37.65
#